data_AF-A0AAW8VLF1-F1
#
_entry.id   AF-A0AAW8VLF1-F1
#
_cell.length_a   1.000
_cell.length_b   1.000
_cell.length_c   1.000
_cell.angle_alpha   90.00
_cell.angle_beta   90.00
_cell.angle_gamma   90.00
#
_symmetry.space_group_name_H-M   'P 1'
#
loop_
_entity.id
_entity.type
_entity.pdbx_description
1 polymer ?
#
loop_
_entity_poly.entity_id
_entity_poly.type
_entity_poly.pdbx_seq_one_letter_code
_entity_poly.pdbx_strand_id
1 'polypeptide(L)'
;MKLNRIILPLMACALTWSSCDDQIMEWKNSDGSITASDIPLALKEKIANYDYIKSYVAQYAPNMNVGLGLGADLYINDAAYRTIADANFQMFTTGNAMKHSAVVKANGELNFTTIDAFLNLVPADIQIYGHNFLWHTQQKQTYLKSLIAPEVVVEVGDDDVCENIVSNYGFEGGNANGWTGLWGKYNYAVEQPGHDSDYAIRFTMTSESNANYDCQLFWPTGMLEIGVTYAYSFWVKSDQNIAVQFIGQNSSYGGIYKDTFTAPSEWIRCTGEFTYAESDTKDIERVGIQFGGTPGSTVWVDDFKFGKKIEEKMINIIDDGKFEDGTLGSWFGWGNGSTRTISEKGQGYNSDYCMVMVNPSDGDSWSAQTAHSFPETLTVGKTYMYSAMVKATVINPDFTLQVQDANGGNGEGYVSAATAVDQWIPIEGEFVCKNEGIARLCINYGKVAGTYYIDNFKFGEKKETATAQTLRASTRAGGISYKLKTPEEKKAALLGAMEAWIKGMLQHQGMERVKEWDVINEPIADNNQWRGIDGNFMSNGDDAPDTAPVEDEENGLNLNWANDHFYWGYYIGKEYAVKAFEYARKYAAADVKLYVNDYNLETNPSKLAALIDFVNYIEDNGQTVDGIGTQMHVTASSITREQIDAMFKTMAATGKLVRVTELDVALGTSSPSAEQLATQANVYQMIFESYKANVPESQQSGITIWTLSDNAAEHEYWLSGDAPNLFDANYERKHAYKGVCDGIAGKDISADFSGDDWKNAYETEGEETPAE
;
A
#
# COMPACT_ATOMS: atom_id res chain seq x y z
N MET A 1 -11.94 -38.36 -73.26
CA MET A 1 -13.35 -38.65 -73.59
C MET A 1 -13.96 -39.40 -72.40
N LYS A 2 -15.07 -38.87 -71.83
CA LYS A 2 -15.96 -39.42 -70.77
C LYS A 2 -15.42 -39.41 -69.32
N LEU A 3 -15.81 -38.46 -68.46
CA LEU A 3 -17.04 -38.33 -67.62
C LEU A 3 -17.18 -39.41 -66.53
N ASN A 4 -16.90 -39.03 -65.27
CA ASN A 4 -17.31 -39.75 -64.06
C ASN A 4 -18.36 -38.93 -63.31
N ARG A 5 -19.52 -39.55 -63.08
CA ARG A 5 -20.59 -39.12 -62.17
C ARG A 5 -20.26 -39.60 -60.76
N ILE A 6 -20.32 -38.73 -59.76
CA ILE A 6 -20.47 -39.13 -58.34
C ILE A 6 -21.71 -38.42 -57.78
N ILE A 7 -22.39 -39.20 -56.94
CA ILE A 7 -23.78 -39.14 -56.50
C ILE A 7 -23.95 -38.17 -55.34
N LEU A 8 -24.98 -37.32 -55.40
CA LEU A 8 -25.55 -36.57 -54.27
C LEU A 8 -26.60 -37.44 -53.55
N PRO A 9 -26.64 -37.45 -52.21
CA PRO A 9 -27.87 -37.64 -51.48
C PRO A 9 -28.34 -36.34 -50.81
N LEU A 10 -29.58 -35.97 -51.15
CA LEU A 10 -30.39 -34.99 -50.44
C LEU A 10 -30.62 -35.40 -48.98
N MET A 11 -30.58 -34.42 -48.07
CA MET A 11 -31.32 -34.48 -46.81
C MET A 11 -32.08 -33.17 -46.61
N ALA A 12 -33.40 -33.28 -46.53
CA ALA A 12 -34.34 -32.20 -46.26
C ALA A 12 -34.52 -32.04 -44.74
N CYS A 13 -34.77 -30.81 -44.27
CA CYS A 13 -35.89 -30.48 -43.37
C CYS A 13 -35.98 -28.97 -43.01
N ALA A 14 -37.14 -28.40 -43.37
CA ALA A 14 -37.97 -27.44 -42.62
C ALA A 14 -37.49 -25.98 -42.32
N LEU A 15 -37.91 -25.09 -43.23
CA LEU A 15 -38.57 -23.78 -43.05
C LEU A 15 -38.71 -23.19 -41.62
N THR A 16 -38.10 -22.01 -41.43
CA THR A 16 -38.75 -20.84 -40.80
C THR A 16 -38.47 -19.59 -41.64
N TRP A 17 -39.53 -18.87 -42.00
CA TRP A 17 -39.49 -17.62 -42.77
C TRP A 17 -39.34 -16.41 -41.84
N SER A 18 -38.40 -15.51 -42.15
CA SER A 18 -38.56 -14.07 -41.91
C SER A 18 -37.85 -13.25 -42.99
N SER A 19 -38.68 -12.46 -43.69
CA SER A 19 -38.43 -11.34 -44.61
C SER A 19 -37.45 -11.52 -45.79
N CYS A 20 -38.06 -11.62 -46.98
CA CYS A 20 -37.45 -11.45 -48.29
C CYS A 20 -36.79 -10.08 -48.47
N ASP A 21 -35.58 -10.08 -49.02
CA ASP A 21 -35.19 -9.12 -50.05
C ASP A 21 -35.23 -9.88 -51.38
N ASP A 22 -36.33 -9.71 -52.13
CA ASP A 22 -36.48 -10.24 -53.48
C ASP A 22 -35.80 -9.25 -54.45
N GLN A 23 -34.48 -9.37 -54.60
CA GLN A 23 -33.80 -8.99 -55.82
C GLN A 23 -33.45 -10.24 -56.61
N ILE A 24 -34.16 -10.43 -57.72
CA ILE A 24 -33.83 -11.42 -58.74
C ILE A 24 -32.42 -11.10 -59.24
N MET A 25 -31.47 -11.97 -58.93
CA MET A 25 -30.09 -11.82 -59.34
C MET A 25 -29.87 -12.38 -60.75
N GLU A 26 -29.60 -11.51 -61.72
CA GLU A 26 -29.06 -11.92 -63.02
C GLU A 26 -27.53 -12.09 -62.93
N TRP A 27 -27.07 -13.15 -62.27
CA TRP A 27 -25.64 -13.51 -62.15
C TRP A 27 -25.06 -14.16 -63.42
N LYS A 28 -25.41 -13.68 -64.61
CA LYS A 28 -25.05 -14.35 -65.87
C LYS A 28 -24.29 -13.41 -66.79
N ASN A 29 -23.21 -13.94 -67.37
CA ASN A 29 -22.60 -13.35 -68.56
C ASN A 29 -23.60 -13.35 -69.73
N SER A 30 -23.34 -12.56 -70.77
CA SER A 30 -24.20 -12.47 -71.97
C SER A 30 -24.48 -13.82 -72.68
N ASP A 31 -23.73 -14.88 -72.33
CA ASP A 31 -23.88 -16.26 -72.80
C ASP A 31 -24.58 -17.22 -71.81
N GLY A 32 -24.94 -16.75 -70.60
CA GLY A 32 -25.63 -17.54 -69.58
C GLY A 32 -24.73 -18.35 -68.64
N SER A 33 -23.39 -18.25 -68.76
CA SER A 33 -22.44 -18.92 -67.85
C SER A 33 -22.27 -18.16 -66.53
N ILE A 34 -22.03 -18.91 -65.43
CA ILE A 34 -21.71 -18.42 -64.08
C ILE A 34 -20.30 -18.89 -63.74
N THR A 35 -19.42 -17.97 -63.35
CA THR A 35 -18.07 -18.26 -62.84
C THR A 35 -18.02 -18.07 -61.32
N ALA A 36 -17.00 -18.61 -60.65
CA ALA A 36 -16.86 -18.45 -59.19
C ALA A 36 -16.78 -16.97 -58.78
N SER A 37 -16.09 -16.14 -59.56
CA SER A 37 -16.04 -14.69 -59.42
C SER A 37 -17.40 -13.97 -59.49
N ASP A 38 -18.42 -14.58 -60.11
CA ASP A 38 -19.78 -14.00 -60.24
C ASP A 38 -20.67 -14.27 -59.01
N ILE A 39 -20.22 -15.09 -58.06
CA ILE A 39 -20.97 -15.44 -56.85
C ILE A 39 -20.52 -14.51 -55.71
N PRO A 40 -21.41 -13.70 -55.09
CA PRO A 40 -21.04 -12.87 -53.97
C PRO A 40 -20.65 -13.71 -52.76
N LEU A 41 -19.59 -13.30 -52.09
CA LEU A 41 -19.18 -13.86 -50.81
C LEU A 41 -20.24 -13.63 -49.74
N ALA A 42 -20.49 -14.66 -48.94
CA ALA A 42 -21.22 -14.54 -47.69
C ALA A 42 -20.47 -13.60 -46.73
N LEU A 43 -21.18 -12.94 -45.81
CA LEU A 43 -20.59 -11.95 -44.91
C LEU A 43 -19.45 -12.52 -44.06
N LYS A 44 -19.53 -13.79 -43.64
CA LYS A 44 -18.45 -14.49 -42.94
C LYS A 44 -17.18 -14.60 -43.81
N GLU A 45 -17.34 -14.95 -45.09
CA GLU A 45 -16.22 -15.05 -46.05
C GLU A 45 -15.62 -13.67 -46.32
N LYS A 46 -16.47 -12.63 -46.44
CA LYS A 46 -16.00 -11.24 -46.55
C LYS A 46 -15.15 -10.83 -45.35
N ILE A 47 -15.62 -11.09 -44.13
CA ILE A 47 -14.91 -10.72 -42.89
C ILE A 47 -13.55 -11.43 -42.81
N ALA A 48 -13.47 -12.71 -43.22
CA ALA A 48 -12.22 -13.45 -43.28
C ALA A 48 -11.21 -12.83 -44.28
N ASN A 49 -11.70 -12.23 -45.37
CA ASN A 49 -10.87 -11.65 -46.42
C ASN A 49 -10.29 -10.25 -46.13
N TYR A 50 -10.69 -9.62 -45.02
CA TYR A 50 -10.02 -8.37 -44.61
C TYR A 50 -8.54 -8.64 -44.29
N ASP A 51 -7.64 -7.75 -44.69
CA ASP A 51 -6.27 -7.74 -44.19
C ASP A 51 -6.23 -7.26 -42.72
N TYR A 52 -5.04 -7.28 -42.10
CA TYR A 52 -4.82 -6.77 -40.76
C TYR A 52 -5.13 -5.28 -40.61
N ILE A 53 -5.64 -4.88 -39.45
CA ILE A 53 -6.05 -3.48 -39.17
C ILE A 53 -4.91 -2.49 -39.47
N LYS A 54 -3.68 -2.79 -39.02
CA LYS A 54 -2.50 -1.93 -39.27
C LYS A 54 -2.18 -1.72 -40.75
N SER A 55 -2.49 -2.67 -41.63
CA SER A 55 -2.33 -2.50 -43.08
C SER A 55 -3.23 -1.38 -43.61
N TYR A 56 -4.49 -1.35 -43.16
CA TYR A 56 -5.44 -0.30 -43.54
C TYR A 56 -5.10 1.05 -42.90
N VAL A 57 -4.59 1.07 -41.67
CA VAL A 57 -4.11 2.32 -41.05
C VAL A 57 -2.96 2.92 -41.86
N ALA A 58 -1.95 2.11 -42.19
CA ALA A 58 -0.83 2.56 -43.00
C ALA A 58 -1.26 3.12 -44.37
N GLN A 59 -2.33 2.55 -44.96
CA GLN A 59 -2.84 2.97 -46.25
C GLN A 59 -3.71 4.23 -46.19
N TYR A 60 -4.62 4.33 -45.23
CA TYR A 60 -5.72 5.31 -45.23
C TYR A 60 -5.65 6.34 -44.10
N ALA A 61 -4.84 6.12 -43.07
CA ALA A 61 -4.67 7.01 -41.93
C ALA A 61 -3.23 6.95 -41.35
N PRO A 62 -2.18 7.19 -42.17
CA PRO A 62 -0.79 6.95 -41.77
C PRO A 62 -0.28 7.84 -40.61
N ASN A 63 -1.01 8.90 -40.28
CA ASN A 63 -0.67 9.83 -39.19
C ASN A 63 -1.40 9.50 -37.87
N MET A 64 -2.24 8.46 -37.84
CA MET A 64 -3.03 8.06 -36.67
C MET A 64 -2.62 6.65 -36.23
N ASN A 65 -2.35 6.48 -34.94
CA ASN A 65 -2.10 5.15 -34.37
C ASN A 65 -3.41 4.44 -34.01
N VAL A 66 -3.53 3.17 -34.40
CA VAL A 66 -4.59 2.28 -33.87
C VAL A 66 -3.95 1.24 -32.96
N GLY A 67 -4.33 1.28 -31.69
CA GLY A 67 -3.76 0.47 -30.63
C GLY A 67 -4.73 -0.52 -30.00
N LEU A 68 -4.20 -1.33 -29.09
CA LEU A 68 -4.93 -2.32 -28.32
C LEU A 68 -4.60 -2.19 -26.83
N GLY A 69 -5.63 -2.04 -26.01
CA GLY A 69 -5.61 -2.25 -24.57
C GLY A 69 -5.62 -3.74 -24.28
N LEU A 70 -4.73 -4.22 -23.41
CA LEU A 70 -4.60 -5.64 -23.14
C LEU A 70 -4.15 -5.94 -21.71
N GLY A 71 -4.41 -7.17 -21.26
CA GLY A 71 -3.81 -7.72 -20.04
C GLY A 71 -2.37 -8.15 -20.31
N ALA A 72 -1.39 -7.60 -19.59
CA ALA A 72 0.01 -7.97 -19.74
C ALA A 72 0.23 -9.47 -19.50
N ASP A 73 -0.44 -10.05 -18.50
CA ASP A 73 -0.35 -11.48 -18.20
C ASP A 73 -0.91 -12.36 -19.31
N LEU A 74 -2.00 -11.95 -19.97
CA LEU A 74 -2.55 -12.66 -21.12
C LEU A 74 -1.58 -12.62 -22.30
N TYR A 75 -1.01 -11.45 -22.60
CA TYR A 75 -0.02 -11.30 -23.66
C TYR A 75 1.25 -12.12 -23.43
N ILE A 76 1.70 -12.23 -22.18
CA ILE A 76 2.86 -13.05 -21.80
C ILE A 76 2.56 -14.54 -21.98
N ASN A 77 1.42 -14.99 -21.47
CA ASN A 77 1.13 -16.42 -21.30
C ASN A 77 0.38 -17.08 -22.46
N ASP A 78 -0.29 -16.31 -23.33
CA ASP A 78 -1.03 -16.83 -24.49
C ASP A 78 -0.35 -16.41 -25.81
N ALA A 79 0.25 -17.39 -26.50
CA ALA A 79 0.93 -17.15 -27.77
C ALA A 79 -0.03 -16.86 -28.93
N ALA A 80 -1.25 -17.40 -28.91
CA ALA A 80 -2.26 -17.12 -29.94
C ALA A 80 -2.77 -15.68 -29.79
N TYR A 81 -3.08 -15.28 -28.56
CA TYR A 81 -3.42 -13.90 -28.21
C TYR A 81 -2.40 -12.90 -28.72
N ARG A 82 -1.12 -13.13 -28.37
CA ARG A 82 0.00 -12.29 -28.77
C ARG A 82 0.15 -12.20 -30.28
N THR A 83 0.07 -13.33 -30.98
CA THR A 83 0.19 -13.38 -32.45
C THR A 83 -0.86 -12.50 -33.13
N ILE A 84 -2.10 -12.55 -32.65
CA ILE A 84 -3.21 -11.78 -33.23
C ILE A 84 -3.08 -10.30 -32.89
N ALA A 85 -2.70 -9.97 -31.65
CA ALA A 85 -2.41 -8.60 -31.23
C ALA A 85 -1.30 -7.96 -32.10
N ASP A 86 -0.16 -8.63 -32.22
CA ASP A 86 1.01 -8.15 -32.99
C ASP A 86 0.70 -8.01 -34.49
N ALA A 87 -0.14 -8.90 -35.03
CA ALA A 87 -0.54 -8.85 -36.43
C ALA A 87 -1.44 -7.64 -36.73
N ASN A 88 -2.27 -7.19 -35.79
CA ASN A 88 -3.31 -6.21 -36.07
C ASN A 88 -2.99 -4.77 -35.65
N PHE A 89 -2.19 -4.56 -34.60
CA PHE A 89 -2.07 -3.24 -33.96
C PHE A 89 -0.66 -2.66 -34.02
N GLN A 90 -0.55 -1.33 -33.88
CA GLN A 90 0.72 -0.59 -33.93
C GLN A 90 1.16 -0.08 -32.55
N MET A 91 0.27 -0.19 -31.56
CA MET A 91 0.47 0.33 -30.22
C MET A 91 -0.24 -0.53 -29.18
N PHE A 92 0.37 -0.72 -28.01
CA PHE A 92 -0.25 -1.41 -26.88
C PHE A 92 -0.36 -0.54 -25.65
N THR A 93 -1.48 -0.68 -24.95
CA THR A 93 -1.74 -0.12 -23.61
C THR A 93 -1.95 -1.27 -22.65
N THR A 94 -1.17 -1.37 -21.57
CA THR A 94 -1.43 -2.40 -20.55
C THR A 94 -2.55 -1.95 -19.63
N GLY A 95 -3.57 -2.77 -19.41
CA GLY A 95 -4.72 -2.44 -18.56
C GLY A 95 -4.33 -2.08 -17.13
N ASN A 96 -3.82 -3.04 -16.35
CA ASN A 96 -3.49 -2.82 -14.93
C ASN A 96 -1.99 -2.76 -14.63
N ALA A 97 -1.13 -3.31 -15.48
CA ALA A 97 0.27 -3.59 -15.15
C ALA A 97 1.11 -2.35 -14.84
N MET A 98 0.76 -1.18 -15.39
CA MET A 98 1.48 0.08 -15.18
C MET A 98 0.82 1.02 -14.14
N LYS A 99 -0.27 0.58 -13.50
CA LYS A 99 -0.96 1.39 -12.49
C LYS A 99 -0.21 1.38 -11.16
N HIS A 100 -0.41 2.44 -10.37
CA HIS A 100 0.32 2.66 -9.11
C HIS A 100 0.24 1.48 -8.13
N SER A 101 -0.93 0.88 -7.89
CA SER A 101 -1.06 -0.27 -6.97
C SER A 101 -0.39 -1.56 -7.45
N ALA A 102 -0.20 -1.72 -8.76
CA ALA A 102 0.43 -2.90 -9.35
C ALA A 102 1.96 -2.85 -9.23
N VAL A 103 2.54 -1.66 -9.40
CA VAL A 103 3.99 -1.48 -9.39
C VAL A 103 4.50 -1.10 -7.99
N VAL A 104 3.77 -0.31 -7.21
CA VAL A 104 4.23 0.12 -5.88
C VAL A 104 3.88 -0.92 -4.80
N LYS A 105 4.90 -1.43 -4.11
CA LYS A 105 4.76 -2.33 -2.97
C LYS A 105 4.31 -1.59 -1.71
N ALA A 106 3.91 -2.32 -0.67
CA ALA A 106 3.44 -1.72 0.58
C ALA A 106 4.51 -0.87 1.31
N ASN A 107 5.80 -1.13 1.07
CA ASN A 107 6.93 -0.38 1.58
C ASN A 107 7.37 0.78 0.66
N GLY A 108 6.70 1.00 -0.48
CA GLY A 108 7.04 2.06 -1.45
C GLY A 108 8.05 1.65 -2.53
N GLU A 109 8.62 0.44 -2.48
CA GLU A 109 9.48 -0.06 -3.55
C GLU A 109 8.69 -0.31 -4.84
N LEU A 110 9.37 -0.17 -5.98
CA LEU A 110 8.79 -0.41 -7.30
C LEU A 110 9.07 -1.86 -7.74
N ASN A 111 8.06 -2.51 -8.34
CA ASN A 111 8.13 -3.86 -8.89
C ASN A 111 7.80 -3.85 -10.38
N PHE A 112 8.83 -3.98 -11.22
CA PHE A 112 8.71 -3.97 -12.67
C PHE A 112 8.61 -5.36 -13.31
N THR A 113 8.59 -6.44 -12.52
CA THR A 113 8.71 -7.83 -13.01
C THR A 113 7.78 -8.14 -14.20
N THR A 114 6.48 -7.81 -14.07
CA THR A 114 5.49 -8.06 -15.14
C THR A 114 5.70 -7.14 -16.35
N ILE A 115 6.03 -5.86 -16.11
CA ILE A 115 6.28 -4.89 -17.18
C ILE A 115 7.50 -5.30 -18.00
N ASP A 116 8.59 -5.71 -17.35
CA ASP A 116 9.81 -6.15 -18.02
C ASP A 116 9.57 -7.40 -18.85
N ALA A 117 8.84 -8.38 -18.30
CA ALA A 117 8.45 -9.58 -19.04
C ALA A 117 7.61 -9.24 -20.28
N PHE A 118 6.66 -8.30 -20.15
CA PHE A 118 5.84 -7.82 -21.25
C PHE A 118 6.69 -7.12 -22.32
N LEU A 119 7.49 -6.11 -21.95
CA LEU A 119 8.28 -5.31 -22.90
C LEU A 119 9.34 -6.14 -23.65
N ASN A 120 9.86 -7.19 -23.03
CA ASN A 120 10.79 -8.13 -23.67
C ASN A 120 10.14 -8.97 -24.78
N LEU A 121 8.82 -9.17 -24.71
CA LEU A 121 8.07 -9.91 -25.73
C LEU A 121 7.52 -9.00 -26.82
N VAL A 122 7.16 -7.75 -26.50
CA VAL A 122 6.55 -6.85 -27.48
C VAL A 122 7.56 -6.48 -28.58
N PRO A 123 7.26 -6.70 -29.87
CA PRO A 123 8.08 -6.29 -31.01
C PRO A 123 8.49 -4.82 -30.95
N ALA A 124 9.75 -4.50 -31.31
CA ALA A 124 10.34 -3.17 -31.11
C ALA A 124 9.65 -2.03 -31.89
N ASP A 125 8.97 -2.36 -32.99
CA ASP A 125 8.21 -1.44 -33.83
C ASP A 125 6.81 -1.12 -33.26
N ILE A 126 6.32 -1.89 -32.29
CA ILE A 126 5.07 -1.60 -31.59
C ILE A 126 5.35 -0.58 -30.48
N GLN A 127 4.62 0.54 -30.55
CA GLN A 127 4.70 1.61 -29.55
C GLN A 127 3.95 1.23 -28.28
N ILE A 128 4.36 1.80 -27.14
CA ILE A 128 3.64 1.62 -25.89
C ILE A 128 2.99 2.95 -25.49
N TYR A 129 1.75 2.85 -25.00
CA TYR A 129 1.03 3.96 -24.37
C TYR A 129 0.96 3.69 -22.86
N GLY A 130 1.38 4.65 -22.06
CA GLY A 130 1.43 4.52 -20.62
C GLY A 130 0.11 4.91 -19.97
N HIS A 131 -0.49 3.99 -19.22
CA HIS A 131 -1.78 4.18 -18.58
C HIS A 131 -1.72 3.56 -17.17
N ASN A 132 -1.55 4.32 -16.10
CA ASN A 132 -1.43 5.78 -15.97
C ASN A 132 -0.60 6.10 -14.71
N PHE A 133 -0.21 7.36 -14.48
CA PHE A 133 0.51 7.70 -13.23
C PHE A 133 -0.42 7.85 -12.02
N LEU A 134 -1.45 8.70 -12.14
CA LEU A 134 -2.39 8.96 -11.06
C LEU A 134 -3.80 8.58 -11.49
N TRP A 135 -4.43 7.71 -10.70
CA TRP A 135 -5.84 7.39 -10.81
C TRP A 135 -6.47 7.40 -9.43
N HIS A 136 -7.75 7.75 -9.36
CA HIS A 136 -8.46 7.85 -8.09
C HIS A 136 -8.63 6.47 -7.42
N THR A 137 -8.78 5.41 -8.21
CA THR A 137 -8.72 4.02 -7.74
C THR A 137 -7.35 3.39 -8.06
N GLN A 138 -7.07 2.22 -7.47
CA GLN A 138 -5.84 1.46 -7.68
C GLN A 138 -4.55 2.23 -7.34
N GLN A 139 -4.60 3.02 -6.25
CA GLN A 139 -3.39 3.49 -5.59
C GLN A 139 -2.92 2.47 -4.55
N LYS A 140 -1.62 2.43 -4.24
CA LYS A 140 -1.11 1.61 -3.13
C LYS A 140 -1.47 2.20 -1.77
N GLN A 141 -2.71 1.94 -1.35
CA GLN A 141 -3.34 2.48 -0.14
C GLN A 141 -2.48 2.31 1.13
N THR A 142 -1.91 1.12 1.35
CA THR A 142 -1.09 0.82 2.55
C THR A 142 0.15 1.70 2.64
N TYR A 143 0.82 1.92 1.53
CA TYR A 143 1.99 2.80 1.45
C TYR A 143 1.60 4.26 1.66
N LEU A 144 0.58 4.76 0.97
CA LEU A 144 0.17 6.16 1.10
C LEU A 144 -0.34 6.49 2.51
N LYS A 145 -1.05 5.55 3.15
CA LYS A 145 -1.47 5.67 4.55
C LYS A 145 -0.28 5.74 5.52
N SER A 146 0.77 4.93 5.31
CA SER A 146 1.93 4.95 6.21
C SER A 146 2.70 6.27 6.15
N LEU A 147 2.74 6.92 4.99
CA LEU A 147 3.38 8.23 4.82
C LEU A 147 2.70 9.34 5.61
N ILE A 148 1.37 9.29 5.74
CA ILE A 148 0.60 10.31 6.47
C ILE A 148 0.27 9.93 7.91
N ALA A 149 0.48 8.66 8.29
CA ALA A 149 0.20 8.17 9.62
C ALA A 149 1.00 8.97 10.67
N PRO A 150 0.40 9.28 11.83
CA PRO A 150 1.09 9.94 12.92
C PRO A 150 2.25 9.08 13.42
N GLU A 151 3.24 9.74 14.01
CA GLU A 151 4.35 9.06 14.67
C GLU A 151 3.85 8.43 15.97
N VAL A 152 4.09 7.14 16.15
CA VAL A 152 3.74 6.41 17.38
C VAL A 152 4.73 6.80 18.47
N VAL A 153 4.24 7.28 19.60
CA VAL A 153 5.03 7.61 20.79
C VAL A 153 4.73 6.58 21.86
N VAL A 154 5.75 5.83 22.26
CA VAL A 154 5.64 4.80 23.28
C VAL A 154 6.29 5.29 24.56
N GLU A 155 5.52 5.37 25.64
CA GLU A 155 6.06 5.58 26.98
C GLU A 155 6.66 4.26 27.50
N VAL A 156 7.88 4.33 28.02
CA VAL A 156 8.67 3.17 28.46
C VAL A 156 8.87 3.24 29.97
N GLY A 157 8.45 2.20 30.68
CA GLY A 157 8.75 1.99 32.09
C GLY A 157 10.14 1.39 32.32
N ASP A 158 10.68 1.56 33.53
CA ASP A 158 12.02 1.07 33.90
C ASP A 158 12.19 -0.46 33.86
N ASP A 159 11.07 -1.20 33.88
CA ASP A 159 10.99 -2.66 33.83
C ASP A 159 10.51 -3.20 32.48
N ASP A 160 10.33 -2.34 31.47
CA ASP A 160 9.91 -2.77 30.14
C ASP A 160 11.07 -3.38 29.35
N VAL A 161 10.78 -4.51 28.69
CA VAL A 161 11.73 -5.18 27.79
C VAL A 161 11.60 -4.67 26.35
N CYS A 162 10.51 -3.96 26.05
CA CYS A 162 10.19 -3.43 24.73
C CYS A 162 9.45 -2.09 24.80
N GLU A 163 9.56 -1.30 23.74
CA GLU A 163 8.66 -0.20 23.42
C GLU A 163 7.26 -0.79 23.17
N ASN A 164 6.47 -0.95 24.22
CA ASN A 164 5.16 -1.62 24.17
C ASN A 164 4.16 -0.94 23.21
N ILE A 165 3.74 -1.68 22.18
CA ILE A 165 2.71 -1.27 21.22
C ILE A 165 1.33 -1.90 21.49
N VAL A 166 1.16 -2.58 22.62
CA VAL A 166 -0.12 -3.15 23.03
C VAL A 166 -0.80 -2.16 23.97
N SER A 167 -1.84 -1.47 23.52
CA SER A 167 -2.47 -0.41 24.33
C SER A 167 -3.36 -0.97 25.44
N ASN A 168 -4.07 -2.06 25.19
CA ASN A 168 -4.87 -2.76 26.21
C ASN A 168 -4.08 -3.94 26.83
N TYR A 169 -2.83 -3.69 27.23
CA TYR A 169 -1.92 -4.73 27.70
C TYR A 169 -2.33 -5.34 29.05
N GLY A 170 -2.88 -4.53 29.96
CA GLY A 170 -3.29 -4.93 31.31
C GLY A 170 -4.80 -5.05 31.53
N PHE A 171 -5.65 -4.89 30.52
CA PHE A 171 -7.11 -5.09 30.64
C PHE A 171 -7.85 -4.17 31.64
N GLU A 172 -7.22 -3.11 32.12
CA GLU A 172 -7.74 -2.19 33.17
C GLU A 172 -9.06 -1.50 32.82
N GLY A 173 -9.43 -1.47 31.54
CA GLY A 173 -10.76 -1.03 31.10
C GLY A 173 -11.89 -2.02 31.40
N GLY A 174 -11.60 -3.17 32.02
CA GLY A 174 -12.55 -4.26 32.27
C GLY A 174 -13.05 -4.94 30.98
N ASN A 175 -12.29 -4.82 29.88
CA ASN A 175 -12.68 -5.30 28.56
C ASN A 175 -11.44 -5.75 27.74
N ALA A 176 -11.69 -6.50 26.67
CA ALA A 176 -10.65 -6.99 25.76
C ALA A 176 -10.59 -6.19 24.44
N ASN A 177 -10.93 -4.89 24.46
CA ASN A 177 -10.92 -4.07 23.25
C ASN A 177 -9.52 -4.06 22.59
N GLY A 178 -9.49 -4.08 21.26
CA GLY A 178 -8.26 -4.14 20.46
C GLY A 178 -7.70 -5.57 20.28
N TRP A 179 -7.99 -6.49 21.20
CA TRP A 179 -7.60 -7.88 21.08
C TRP A 179 -8.44 -8.62 20.03
N THR A 180 -7.77 -9.48 19.27
CA THR A 180 -8.34 -10.34 18.23
C THR A 180 -8.01 -11.81 18.54
N GLY A 181 -8.48 -12.74 17.72
CA GLY A 181 -8.30 -14.17 18.02
C GLY A 181 -9.26 -14.73 19.07
N LEU A 182 -10.21 -13.91 19.56
CA LEU A 182 -11.23 -14.23 20.56
C LEU A 182 -12.34 -15.18 20.06
N TRP A 183 -11.96 -16.19 19.28
CA TRP A 183 -12.82 -17.19 18.64
C TRP A 183 -12.30 -18.62 18.83
N GLY A 184 -11.30 -18.82 19.71
CA GLY A 184 -10.73 -20.12 20.02
C GLY A 184 -11.67 -21.05 20.80
N LYS A 185 -11.21 -22.26 21.10
CA LYS A 185 -11.97 -23.29 21.83
C LYS A 185 -11.97 -23.05 23.34
N TYR A 186 -12.43 -21.87 23.75
CA TYR A 186 -12.51 -21.42 25.14
C TYR A 186 -13.72 -20.50 25.39
N ASN A 187 -14.05 -20.30 26.66
CA ASN A 187 -14.82 -19.13 27.10
C ASN A 187 -13.85 -18.13 27.74
N TYR A 188 -14.03 -16.83 27.50
CA TYR A 188 -13.19 -15.79 28.11
C TYR A 188 -14.00 -14.77 28.93
N ALA A 189 -13.33 -14.14 29.90
CA ALA A 189 -13.84 -13.00 30.65
C ALA A 189 -12.66 -12.11 31.07
N VAL A 190 -12.91 -10.80 31.23
CA VAL A 190 -11.97 -9.90 31.92
C VAL A 190 -12.48 -9.73 33.35
N GLU A 191 -11.65 -10.07 34.33
CA GLU A 191 -12.05 -10.20 35.74
C GLU A 191 -10.95 -9.80 36.71
N GLN A 192 -11.33 -9.50 37.96
CA GLN A 192 -10.42 -9.14 39.05
C GLN A 192 -10.04 -10.37 39.92
N PRO A 193 -8.86 -10.39 40.56
CA PRO A 193 -7.77 -9.42 40.46
C PRO A 193 -6.77 -9.72 39.32
N GLY A 194 -6.07 -8.69 38.84
CA GLY A 194 -4.90 -8.80 37.97
C GLY A 194 -3.62 -9.22 38.72
N HIS A 195 -2.48 -9.24 38.02
CA HIS A 195 -1.18 -9.65 38.57
C HIS A 195 -0.57 -8.61 39.52
N ASP A 196 -0.79 -7.33 39.29
CA ASP A 196 -0.50 -6.21 40.21
C ASP A 196 -1.44 -5.02 39.89
N SER A 197 -2.62 -5.35 39.38
CA SER A 197 -3.58 -4.42 38.78
C SER A 197 -5.02 -4.88 39.05
N ASP A 198 -6.01 -4.12 38.57
CA ASP A 198 -7.41 -4.43 38.86
C ASP A 198 -7.90 -5.64 38.06
N TYR A 199 -7.50 -5.81 36.79
CA TYR A 199 -8.09 -6.80 35.88
C TYR A 199 -7.06 -7.67 35.16
N ALA A 200 -7.44 -8.91 34.84
CA ALA A 200 -6.74 -9.78 33.90
C ALA A 200 -7.73 -10.49 32.96
N ILE A 201 -7.27 -10.98 31.82
CA ILE A 201 -8.10 -11.82 30.95
C ILE A 201 -7.98 -13.30 31.38
N ARG A 202 -9.12 -13.92 31.66
CA ARG A 202 -9.26 -15.35 31.94
C ARG A 202 -9.78 -16.08 30.71
N PHE A 203 -9.20 -17.24 30.42
CA PHE A 203 -9.70 -18.21 29.45
C PHE A 203 -9.96 -19.55 30.12
N THR A 204 -11.13 -20.15 29.92
CA THR A 204 -11.43 -21.54 30.31
C THR A 204 -11.62 -22.39 29.06
N MET A 205 -10.76 -23.38 28.90
CA MET A 205 -10.72 -24.31 27.77
C MET A 205 -12.00 -25.14 27.69
N THR A 206 -12.59 -25.26 26.49
CA THR A 206 -13.68 -26.21 26.28
C THR A 206 -13.15 -27.64 26.16
N SER A 207 -14.06 -28.61 26.16
CA SER A 207 -13.74 -30.03 25.91
C SER A 207 -13.11 -30.29 24.53
N GLU A 208 -13.14 -29.32 23.62
CA GLU A 208 -12.68 -29.46 22.24
C GLU A 208 -11.23 -29.00 22.01
N SER A 209 -10.60 -28.41 23.04
CA SER A 209 -9.21 -27.92 23.00
C SER A 209 -8.20 -29.05 23.18
N ASN A 210 -7.81 -29.68 22.08
CA ASN A 210 -6.94 -30.86 22.04
C ASN A 210 -5.52 -30.56 21.58
N ALA A 211 -5.27 -29.38 20.99
CA ALA A 211 -3.96 -28.92 20.57
C ALA A 211 -3.69 -27.48 21.02
N ASN A 212 -2.41 -27.11 21.13
CA ASN A 212 -2.02 -25.78 21.61
C ASN A 212 -2.60 -24.63 20.75
N TYR A 213 -2.60 -24.79 19.43
CA TYR A 213 -3.16 -23.80 18.50
C TYR A 213 -4.70 -23.69 18.54
N ASP A 214 -5.43 -24.54 19.28
CA ASP A 214 -6.89 -24.45 19.38
C ASP A 214 -7.36 -23.19 20.13
N CYS A 215 -6.47 -22.61 20.92
CA CYS A 215 -6.76 -21.45 21.77
C CYS A 215 -5.65 -20.42 21.57
N GLN A 216 -6.01 -19.26 21.03
CA GLN A 216 -5.09 -18.18 20.70
C GLN A 216 -5.67 -16.83 21.12
N LEU A 217 -4.78 -15.86 21.34
CA LEU A 217 -5.10 -14.47 21.62
C LEU A 217 -4.10 -13.61 20.83
N PHE A 218 -4.55 -12.59 20.12
CA PHE A 218 -3.71 -11.78 19.23
C PHE A 218 -3.92 -10.26 19.40
N TRP A 219 -2.83 -9.52 19.26
CA TRP A 219 -2.81 -8.08 19.05
C TRP A 219 -2.37 -7.76 17.61
N PRO A 220 -3.11 -6.92 16.86
CA PRO A 220 -2.68 -6.44 15.55
C PRO A 220 -1.46 -5.51 15.66
N THR A 221 -0.41 -5.72 14.87
CA THR A 221 0.86 -4.95 14.95
C THR A 221 1.15 -4.11 13.71
N GLY A 222 0.41 -4.31 12.61
CA GLY A 222 0.91 -3.93 11.28
C GLY A 222 2.10 -4.79 10.87
N MET A 223 2.82 -4.41 9.80
CA MET A 223 3.98 -5.16 9.31
C MET A 223 5.22 -4.89 10.19
N LEU A 224 5.89 -5.96 10.63
CA LEU A 224 7.17 -5.86 11.31
C LEU A 224 8.29 -5.43 10.36
N GLU A 225 9.26 -4.68 10.88
CA GLU A 225 10.40 -4.16 10.11
C GLU A 225 11.53 -5.19 10.03
N ILE A 226 11.96 -5.54 8.82
CA ILE A 226 13.09 -6.46 8.61
C ILE A 226 14.36 -5.88 9.22
N GLY A 227 15.09 -6.71 9.97
CA GLY A 227 16.33 -6.36 10.66
C GLY A 227 16.13 -5.79 12.07
N VAL A 228 14.88 -5.55 12.50
CA VAL A 228 14.59 -5.02 13.83
C VAL A 228 14.48 -6.15 14.86
N THR A 229 15.03 -5.92 16.06
CA THR A 229 14.84 -6.81 17.22
C THR A 229 13.61 -6.39 18.00
N TYR A 230 12.70 -7.33 18.19
CA TYR A 230 11.49 -7.19 18.98
C TYR A 230 11.60 -8.00 20.27
N ALA A 231 10.94 -7.53 21.33
CA ALA A 231 10.83 -8.24 22.59
C ALA A 231 9.38 -8.27 23.07
N TYR A 232 9.08 -9.21 23.97
CA TYR A 232 7.77 -9.36 24.59
C TYR A 232 7.90 -9.70 26.07
N SER A 233 6.92 -9.28 26.85
CA SER A 233 6.72 -9.76 28.21
C SER A 233 5.24 -9.89 28.54
N PHE A 234 4.87 -10.89 29.33
CA PHE A 234 3.50 -11.04 29.81
C PHE A 234 3.46 -11.91 31.06
N TRP A 235 2.48 -11.71 31.93
CA TRP A 235 2.25 -12.55 33.11
C TRP A 235 1.24 -13.62 32.80
N VAL A 236 1.50 -14.84 33.28
CA VAL A 236 0.54 -15.96 33.20
C VAL A 236 0.46 -16.74 34.49
N LYS A 237 -0.74 -17.24 34.78
CA LYS A 237 -0.97 -18.33 35.72
C LYS A 237 -2.09 -19.23 35.21
N SER A 238 -2.21 -20.42 35.74
CA SER A 238 -3.21 -21.39 35.35
C SER A 238 -3.57 -22.33 36.49
N ASP A 239 -4.79 -22.84 36.50
CA ASP A 239 -5.24 -23.85 37.48
C ASP A 239 -4.56 -25.22 37.28
N GLN A 240 -3.92 -25.40 36.12
CA GLN A 240 -3.11 -26.54 35.75
C GLN A 240 -1.78 -26.08 35.13
N ASN A 241 -0.75 -26.92 35.17
CA ASN A 241 0.51 -26.63 34.50
C ASN A 241 0.34 -26.72 32.97
N ILE A 242 -0.05 -25.63 32.31
CA ILE A 242 -0.30 -25.60 30.86
C ILE A 242 0.85 -24.94 30.08
N ALA A 243 1.02 -25.34 28.82
CA ALA A 243 1.98 -24.73 27.92
C ALA A 243 1.40 -23.47 27.26
N VAL A 244 2.08 -22.33 27.39
CA VAL A 244 1.76 -21.07 26.72
C VAL A 244 2.92 -20.68 25.83
N GLN A 245 2.68 -20.47 24.53
CA GLN A 245 3.72 -20.16 23.56
C GLN A 245 3.48 -18.81 22.89
N PHE A 246 4.52 -17.98 22.80
CA PHE A 246 4.46 -16.75 22.01
C PHE A 246 4.49 -17.05 20.50
N ILE A 247 3.61 -16.38 19.76
CA ILE A 247 3.45 -16.55 18.32
C ILE A 247 3.21 -15.22 17.59
N GLY A 248 3.55 -15.17 16.30
CA GLY A 248 3.12 -14.15 15.36
C GLY A 248 2.55 -14.79 14.10
N GLN A 249 1.61 -14.15 13.42
CA GLN A 249 0.96 -14.68 12.23
C GLN A 249 0.69 -13.61 11.16
N ASN A 250 0.69 -14.03 9.90
CA ASN A 250 0.14 -13.28 8.77
C ASN A 250 -1.30 -13.71 8.45
N SER A 251 -1.93 -13.03 7.49
CA SER A 251 -3.30 -13.30 7.02
C SER A 251 -3.52 -14.71 6.46
N SER A 252 -2.45 -15.36 5.98
CA SER A 252 -2.45 -16.73 5.44
C SER A 252 -2.07 -17.78 6.49
N TYR A 253 -2.08 -17.45 7.79
CA TYR A 253 -1.69 -18.32 8.91
C TYR A 253 -0.21 -18.75 8.91
N GLY A 254 0.62 -18.17 8.04
CA GLY A 254 2.06 -18.28 8.14
C GLY A 254 2.55 -17.55 9.39
N GLY A 255 3.12 -18.29 10.34
CA GLY A 255 3.57 -17.69 11.59
C GLY A 255 5.06 -17.84 11.94
N ILE A 256 5.45 -17.05 12.93
CA ILE A 256 6.65 -17.23 13.74
C ILE A 256 6.24 -17.85 15.09
N TYR A 257 7.05 -18.78 15.59
CA TYR A 257 6.80 -19.48 16.85
C TYR A 257 8.05 -19.33 17.71
N LYS A 258 7.89 -18.81 18.92
CA LYS A 258 9.00 -18.52 19.83
C LYS A 258 8.86 -19.37 21.09
N ASP A 259 9.35 -18.87 22.22
CA ASP A 259 9.48 -19.64 23.45
C ASP A 259 8.13 -20.13 23.96
N THR A 260 8.17 -21.34 24.53
CA THR A 260 7.05 -21.97 25.23
C THR A 260 7.33 -21.97 26.71
N PHE A 261 6.41 -21.41 27.49
CA PHE A 261 6.43 -21.31 28.93
C PHE A 261 5.42 -22.28 29.55
N THR A 262 5.62 -22.64 30.81
CA THR A 262 4.66 -23.44 31.57
C THR A 262 4.00 -22.55 32.61
N ALA A 263 2.72 -22.25 32.44
CA ALA A 263 1.95 -21.45 33.39
C ALA A 263 1.58 -22.29 34.62
N PRO A 264 2.09 -21.96 35.83
CA PRO A 264 1.79 -22.68 37.06
C PRO A 264 0.61 -22.03 37.81
N SER A 265 0.32 -22.49 39.04
CA SER A 265 -0.75 -21.92 39.87
C SER A 265 -0.50 -20.47 40.31
N GLU A 266 0.78 -20.11 40.44
CA GLU A 266 1.22 -18.75 40.76
C GLU A 266 1.56 -18.00 39.47
N TRP A 267 1.46 -16.68 39.53
CA TRP A 267 1.87 -15.83 38.41
C TRP A 267 3.37 -15.94 38.13
N ILE A 268 3.70 -16.07 36.85
CA ILE A 268 5.07 -16.00 36.36
C ILE A 268 5.17 -14.98 35.23
N ARG A 269 6.30 -14.28 35.19
CA ARG A 269 6.62 -13.37 34.10
C ARG A 269 7.30 -14.14 32.98
N CYS A 270 6.67 -14.18 31.82
CA CYS A 270 7.24 -14.71 30.60
C CYS A 270 7.93 -13.56 29.85
N THR A 271 9.15 -13.77 29.38
CA THR A 271 9.88 -12.79 28.57
C THR A 271 10.60 -13.49 27.43
N GLY A 272 10.77 -12.81 26.29
CA GLY A 272 11.55 -13.31 25.18
C GLY A 272 11.79 -12.23 24.11
N GLU A 273 12.63 -12.55 23.13
CA GLU A 273 13.01 -11.64 22.07
C GLU A 273 13.32 -12.37 20.76
N PHE A 274 13.27 -11.64 19.64
CA PHE A 274 13.70 -12.12 18.35
C PHE A 274 14.03 -10.98 17.39
N THR A 275 15.01 -11.19 16.51
CA THR A 275 15.24 -10.32 15.35
C THR A 275 14.40 -10.81 14.17
N TYR A 276 13.61 -9.92 13.56
CA TYR A 276 12.80 -10.25 12.39
C TYR A 276 13.67 -10.24 11.14
N ALA A 277 13.87 -11.40 10.51
CA ALA A 277 14.82 -11.58 9.42
C ALA A 277 14.14 -11.62 8.04
N GLU A 278 14.88 -11.31 6.98
CA GLU A 278 14.39 -11.39 5.59
C GLU A 278 13.94 -12.82 5.22
N SER A 279 14.58 -13.84 5.81
CA SER A 279 14.19 -15.25 5.67
C SER A 279 12.88 -15.61 6.37
N ASP A 280 12.34 -14.75 7.23
CA ASP A 280 11.09 -15.03 7.93
C ASP A 280 9.86 -14.90 7.01
N THR A 281 10.01 -14.30 5.80
CA THR A 281 9.12 -14.16 4.60
C THR A 281 7.60 -14.10 4.79
N LYS A 282 7.12 -14.04 6.02
CA LYS A 282 5.73 -14.07 6.42
C LYS A 282 5.48 -12.68 6.94
N ASP A 283 4.74 -11.89 6.17
CA ASP A 283 4.29 -10.55 6.53
C ASP A 283 3.48 -10.58 7.84
N ILE A 284 4.17 -10.67 8.98
CA ILE A 284 3.53 -10.84 10.29
C ILE A 284 2.75 -9.56 10.58
N GLU A 285 1.43 -9.71 10.73
CA GLU A 285 0.49 -8.60 10.92
C GLU A 285 -0.14 -8.59 12.33
N ARG A 286 0.07 -9.67 13.09
CA ARG A 286 -0.40 -9.83 14.47
C ARG A 286 0.54 -10.71 15.30
N VAL A 287 0.59 -10.46 16.59
CA VAL A 287 1.36 -11.25 17.57
C VAL A 287 0.51 -11.60 18.78
N GLY A 288 0.93 -12.59 19.56
CA GLY A 288 0.18 -13.00 20.74
C GLY A 288 0.66 -14.33 21.27
N ILE A 289 -0.28 -15.11 21.80
CA ILE A 289 0.00 -16.40 22.44
C ILE A 289 -0.96 -17.49 21.98
N GLN A 290 -0.50 -18.72 22.03
CA GLN A 290 -1.32 -19.93 21.99
C GLN A 290 -1.14 -20.74 23.26
N PHE A 291 -2.23 -21.33 23.75
CA PHE A 291 -2.27 -21.95 25.07
C PHE A 291 -3.23 -23.15 25.19
N GLY A 292 -3.66 -23.73 24.07
CA GLY A 292 -4.63 -24.83 24.00
C GLY A 292 -4.12 -26.20 24.42
N GLY A 293 -4.95 -27.23 24.25
CA GLY A 293 -4.56 -28.64 24.40
C GLY A 293 -4.73 -29.24 25.79
N THR A 294 -5.34 -28.49 26.72
CA THR A 294 -5.66 -28.98 28.07
C THR A 294 -7.16 -28.75 28.36
N PRO A 295 -8.06 -29.68 27.96
CA PRO A 295 -9.50 -29.50 28.14
C PRO A 295 -9.90 -29.23 29.59
N GLY A 296 -10.72 -28.20 29.81
CA GLY A 296 -11.24 -27.82 31.12
C GLY A 296 -10.28 -27.04 32.03
N SER A 297 -9.04 -26.79 31.62
CA SER A 297 -8.13 -25.91 32.36
C SER A 297 -8.48 -24.44 32.15
N THR A 298 -7.98 -23.61 33.05
CA THR A 298 -8.17 -22.16 33.06
C THR A 298 -6.84 -21.44 33.13
N VAL A 299 -6.62 -20.48 32.25
CA VAL A 299 -5.43 -19.61 32.23
C VAL A 299 -5.82 -18.16 32.38
N TRP A 300 -4.99 -17.40 33.10
CA TRP A 300 -5.05 -15.96 33.20
C TRP A 300 -3.81 -15.37 32.55
N VAL A 301 -4.01 -14.27 31.82
CA VAL A 301 -2.95 -13.54 31.13
C VAL A 301 -3.10 -12.07 31.52
N ASP A 302 -1.97 -11.44 31.81
CA ASP A 302 -1.93 -10.04 32.20
C ASP A 302 -0.65 -9.33 31.74
N ASP A 303 -0.69 -8.00 31.72
CA ASP A 303 0.35 -7.08 31.24
C ASP A 303 1.10 -7.56 29.99
N PHE A 304 0.36 -7.92 28.93
CA PHE A 304 0.96 -8.39 27.70
C PHE A 304 1.57 -7.24 26.90
N LYS A 305 2.90 -7.16 26.91
CA LYS A 305 3.69 -6.16 26.19
C LYS A 305 4.44 -6.78 25.03
N PHE A 306 4.47 -6.07 23.91
CA PHE A 306 5.26 -6.42 22.72
C PHE A 306 5.69 -5.16 22.01
N GLY A 307 6.91 -5.15 21.44
CA GLY A 307 7.37 -4.09 20.55
C GLY A 307 8.87 -4.11 20.31
N LYS A 308 9.44 -3.01 19.81
CA LYS A 308 10.89 -2.92 19.56
C LYS A 308 11.64 -3.12 20.87
N LYS A 309 12.69 -3.93 20.86
CA LYS A 309 13.46 -4.25 22.07
C LYS A 309 14.09 -2.98 22.63
N ILE A 310 13.96 -2.79 23.94
CA ILE A 310 14.71 -1.75 24.65
C ILE A 310 16.10 -2.31 24.92
N GLU A 311 17.10 -1.73 24.25
CA GLU A 311 18.49 -2.07 24.53
C GLU A 311 18.93 -1.37 25.82
N GLU A 312 19.38 -2.15 26.80
CA GLU A 312 19.99 -1.59 28.01
C GLU A 312 21.21 -0.76 27.63
N LYS A 313 21.23 0.52 28.01
CA LYS A 313 22.35 1.41 27.71
C LYS A 313 23.63 1.04 28.48
N MET A 314 23.53 0.29 29.58
CA MET A 314 24.66 -0.06 30.45
C MET A 314 24.54 -1.44 31.10
N ILE A 315 25.67 -2.03 31.48
CA ILE A 315 25.75 -3.16 32.40
C ILE A 315 25.64 -2.60 33.82
N ASN A 316 24.42 -2.55 34.37
CA ASN A 316 24.17 -1.98 35.69
C ASN A 316 24.83 -2.82 36.80
N ILE A 317 25.56 -2.18 37.70
CA ILE A 317 26.27 -2.80 38.84
C ILE A 317 25.70 -2.39 40.21
N ILE A 318 24.63 -1.60 40.24
CA ILE A 318 23.90 -1.22 41.45
C ILE A 318 22.53 -1.91 41.44
N ASP A 319 22.30 -2.81 42.38
CA ASP A 319 21.08 -3.63 42.50
C ASP A 319 20.00 -3.00 43.41
N ASP A 320 20.43 -2.23 44.41
CA ASP A 320 19.56 -1.57 45.40
C ASP A 320 19.17 -0.13 45.04
N GLY A 321 19.39 0.30 43.79
CA GLY A 321 19.11 1.66 43.31
C GLY A 321 17.63 2.00 43.11
N LYS A 322 16.73 1.01 43.24
CA LYS A 322 15.26 1.17 43.22
C LYS A 322 14.64 1.29 44.62
N PHE A 323 15.37 0.93 45.67
CA PHE A 323 14.93 1.04 47.07
C PHE A 323 13.64 0.29 47.47
N GLU A 324 13.15 -0.65 46.64
CA GLU A 324 11.87 -1.34 46.85
C GLU A 324 11.84 -2.33 48.02
N ASP A 325 12.99 -2.62 48.64
CA ASP A 325 13.05 -3.36 49.90
C ASP A 325 12.69 -2.51 51.13
N GLY A 326 12.41 -1.21 50.92
CA GLY A 326 12.09 -0.25 51.98
C GLY A 326 13.31 0.16 52.81
N THR A 327 14.52 -0.03 52.30
CA THR A 327 15.78 0.31 52.97
C THR A 327 16.70 1.13 52.06
N LEU A 328 17.76 1.70 52.63
CA LEU A 328 18.83 2.34 51.84
C LEU A 328 19.85 1.32 51.28
N GLY A 329 19.71 0.03 51.61
CA GLY A 329 20.68 -1.00 51.21
C GLY A 329 22.13 -0.61 51.55
N SER A 330 22.97 -0.59 50.52
CA SER A 330 24.40 -0.25 50.54
C SER A 330 24.66 1.24 50.31
N TRP A 331 23.62 2.08 50.25
CA TRP A 331 23.77 3.53 50.14
C TRP A 331 24.08 4.15 51.51
N PHE A 332 25.11 4.99 51.53
CA PHE A 332 25.56 5.71 52.74
C PHE A 332 25.99 7.13 52.37
N GLY A 333 26.64 7.84 53.29
CA GLY A 333 27.25 9.12 52.93
C GLY A 333 27.80 9.88 54.12
N TRP A 334 28.29 11.09 53.86
CA TRP A 334 28.85 12.01 54.86
C TRP A 334 28.43 13.45 54.54
N GLY A 335 28.67 14.38 55.48
CA GLY A 335 28.38 15.79 55.23
C GLY A 335 28.21 16.67 56.47
N ASN A 336 27.70 17.87 56.23
CA ASN A 336 27.43 19.00 57.13
C ASN A 336 26.24 18.79 58.08
N GLY A 337 25.99 17.54 58.51
CA GLY A 337 24.79 17.17 59.25
C GLY A 337 23.61 16.77 58.35
N SER A 338 23.85 16.60 57.05
CA SER A 338 22.88 16.05 56.08
C SER A 338 22.41 14.64 56.44
N THR A 339 21.14 14.35 56.18
CA THR A 339 20.52 13.03 56.42
C THR A 339 20.21 12.30 55.12
N ARG A 340 20.11 10.97 55.19
CA ARG A 340 19.55 10.10 54.15
C ARG A 340 18.57 9.15 54.80
N THR A 341 17.38 9.04 54.24
CA THR A 341 16.34 8.12 54.70
C THR A 341 15.62 7.53 53.51
N ILE A 342 14.97 6.38 53.72
CA ILE A 342 13.96 5.91 52.78
C ILE A 342 12.70 6.78 52.90
N SER A 343 11.98 6.99 51.80
CA SER A 343 10.71 7.71 51.79
C SER A 343 9.59 6.93 52.48
N GLU A 344 8.44 7.57 52.68
CA GLU A 344 7.21 6.84 52.95
C GLU A 344 6.78 6.05 51.70
N LYS A 345 6.01 4.97 51.89
CA LYS A 345 5.48 4.15 50.80
C LYS A 345 4.60 4.99 49.86
N GLY A 346 4.76 4.81 48.56
CA GLY A 346 4.07 5.53 47.48
C GLY A 346 4.69 6.88 47.09
N GLN A 347 5.91 7.19 47.55
CA GLN A 347 6.61 8.43 47.19
C GLN A 347 7.68 8.26 46.10
N GLY A 348 7.96 7.02 45.70
CA GLY A 348 8.88 6.67 44.62
C GLY A 348 8.38 7.11 43.24
N TYR A 349 9.26 7.05 42.24
CA TYR A 349 8.93 7.29 40.85
C TYR A 349 8.44 5.99 40.21
N ASN A 350 7.11 5.87 40.06
CA ASN A 350 6.45 4.65 39.58
C ASN A 350 6.82 3.40 40.41
N SER A 351 7.10 3.61 41.70
CA SER A 351 7.61 2.64 42.65
C SER A 351 7.13 2.99 44.07
N ASP A 352 7.29 2.07 45.02
CA ASP A 352 6.84 2.29 46.39
C ASP A 352 7.78 3.25 47.15
N TYR A 353 9.09 3.15 46.97
CA TYR A 353 10.05 3.90 47.79
C TYR A 353 11.11 4.63 46.97
N CYS A 354 11.69 5.68 47.55
CA CYS A 354 12.87 6.35 47.01
C CYS A 354 13.81 6.82 48.13
N MET A 355 15.06 7.14 47.78
CA MET A 355 15.98 7.75 48.74
C MET A 355 15.69 9.25 48.89
N VAL A 356 15.59 9.70 50.13
CA VAL A 356 15.43 11.11 50.51
C VAL A 356 16.71 11.61 51.17
N MET A 357 17.36 12.61 50.58
CA MET A 357 18.54 13.29 51.13
C MET A 357 18.20 14.73 51.51
N VAL A 358 18.44 15.11 52.76
CA VAL A 358 18.25 16.49 53.24
C VAL A 358 19.61 17.17 53.45
N ASN A 359 19.89 18.22 52.69
CA ASN A 359 21.01 19.13 52.93
C ASN A 359 20.56 20.29 53.84
N PRO A 360 21.05 20.41 55.08
CA PRO A 360 20.55 21.40 56.05
C PRO A 360 21.09 22.82 55.81
N SER A 361 22.18 23.00 55.07
CA SER A 361 22.78 24.30 54.81
C SER A 361 23.60 24.34 53.51
N ASP A 362 23.71 25.51 52.92
CA ASP A 362 24.57 25.75 51.76
C ASP A 362 26.05 25.55 52.12
N GLY A 363 26.84 25.04 51.17
CA GLY A 363 28.27 24.82 51.33
C GLY A 363 28.96 24.57 49.98
N ASP A 364 30.14 23.94 50.04
CA ASP A 364 30.80 23.38 48.86
C ASP A 364 30.02 22.17 48.34
N SER A 365 30.22 21.77 47.07
CA SER A 365 29.45 20.70 46.41
C SER A 365 29.50 19.38 47.20
N TRP A 366 30.65 19.05 47.78
CA TRP A 366 30.88 17.85 48.60
C TRP A 366 30.46 18.00 50.08
N SER A 367 29.88 19.14 50.49
CA SER A 367 29.49 19.36 51.89
C SER A 367 28.33 18.47 52.34
N ALA A 368 27.56 17.92 51.41
CA ALA A 368 26.57 16.86 51.63
C ALA A 368 26.71 15.85 50.48
N GLN A 369 27.08 14.60 50.80
CA GLN A 369 27.33 13.54 49.81
C GLN A 369 26.68 12.21 50.16
N THR A 370 25.96 11.63 49.20
CA THR A 370 25.55 10.23 49.25
C THR A 370 26.54 9.42 48.42
N ALA A 371 26.87 8.20 48.87
CA ALA A 371 27.79 7.32 48.20
C ALA A 371 27.30 5.86 48.16
N HIS A 372 27.80 5.13 47.17
CA HIS A 372 27.60 3.69 47.00
C HIS A 372 28.93 3.05 46.59
N SER A 373 29.31 1.94 47.23
CA SER A 373 30.58 1.26 46.93
C SER A 373 30.35 0.06 46.04
N PHE A 374 31.22 -0.10 45.05
CA PHE A 374 31.16 -1.20 44.10
C PHE A 374 31.85 -2.45 44.65
N PRO A 375 31.40 -3.65 44.25
CA PRO A 375 32.05 -4.90 44.64
C PRO A 375 33.45 -5.05 44.00
N GLU A 376 33.66 -4.46 42.83
CA GLU A 376 34.93 -4.46 42.09
C GLU A 376 35.30 -3.05 41.62
N THR A 377 36.60 -2.82 41.39
CA THR A 377 37.07 -1.52 40.88
C THR A 377 36.72 -1.33 39.41
N LEU A 378 36.44 -0.09 39.00
CA LEU A 378 36.21 0.26 37.60
C LEU A 378 37.47 0.02 36.76
N THR A 379 37.27 -0.35 35.49
CA THR A 379 38.37 -0.63 34.55
C THR A 379 38.80 0.64 33.83
N VAL A 380 40.09 0.96 33.88
CA VAL A 380 40.67 2.12 33.18
C VAL A 380 40.45 2.01 31.67
N GLY A 381 40.03 3.11 31.05
CA GLY A 381 39.78 3.22 29.61
C GLY A 381 38.38 2.79 29.17
N LYS A 382 37.55 2.23 30.06
CA LYS A 382 36.14 1.95 29.79
C LYS A 382 35.27 3.17 30.05
N THR A 383 34.20 3.30 29.26
CA THR A 383 33.16 4.31 29.46
C THR A 383 32.11 3.78 30.43
N TYR A 384 31.84 4.53 31.48
CA TYR A 384 30.79 4.25 32.44
C TYR A 384 29.72 5.33 32.34
N MET A 385 28.49 4.96 32.66
CA MET A 385 27.36 5.87 32.68
C MET A 385 26.47 5.66 33.89
N TYR A 386 25.68 6.68 34.21
CA TYR A 386 24.62 6.61 35.19
C TYR A 386 23.31 7.10 34.59
N SER A 387 22.20 6.64 35.17
CA SER A 387 20.87 7.20 34.98
C SER A 387 20.10 7.17 36.29
N ALA A 388 19.27 8.17 36.54
CA ALA A 388 18.36 8.17 37.68
C ALA A 388 17.19 9.12 37.44
N MET A 389 16.14 8.97 38.25
CA MET A 389 15.10 9.99 38.40
C MET A 389 15.43 10.84 39.62
N VAL A 390 15.34 12.16 39.47
CA VAL A 390 15.61 13.12 40.54
C VAL A 390 14.48 14.13 40.65
N LYS A 391 14.06 14.39 41.88
CA LYS A 391 13.13 15.47 42.27
C LYS A 391 13.75 16.21 43.45
N ALA A 392 13.61 17.53 43.54
CA ALA A 392 14.12 18.27 44.68
C ALA A 392 13.16 19.38 45.09
N THR A 393 13.32 19.93 46.29
CA THR A 393 12.56 21.13 46.71
C THR A 393 13.24 22.43 46.23
N VAL A 394 14.38 22.33 45.55
CA VAL A 394 15.24 23.44 45.12
C VAL A 394 15.89 23.15 43.76
N ILE A 395 16.26 24.22 43.06
CA ILE A 395 17.18 24.13 41.92
C ILE A 395 18.62 24.20 42.45
N ASN A 396 19.40 23.15 42.22
CA ASN A 396 20.81 23.10 42.58
C ASN A 396 21.67 23.18 41.32
N PRO A 397 22.36 24.31 41.05
CA PRO A 397 23.17 24.48 39.85
C PRO A 397 24.47 23.66 39.85
N ASP A 398 24.79 22.99 40.96
CA ASP A 398 26.03 22.23 41.17
C ASP A 398 25.73 20.85 41.77
N PHE A 399 24.60 20.27 41.38
CA PHE A 399 24.29 18.87 41.62
C PHE A 399 25.18 18.02 40.70
N THR A 400 26.16 17.32 41.29
CA THR A 400 27.19 16.61 40.52
C THR A 400 27.31 15.17 40.98
N LEU A 401 27.63 14.28 40.05
CA LEU A 401 28.04 12.91 40.33
C LEU A 401 29.52 12.77 40.05
N GLN A 402 30.21 12.01 40.88
CA GLN A 402 31.62 11.69 40.73
C GLN A 402 31.86 10.23 41.10
N VAL A 403 32.99 9.69 40.71
CA VAL A 403 33.52 8.43 41.23
C VAL A 403 34.82 8.66 41.95
N GLN A 404 35.17 7.79 42.88
CA GLN A 404 36.40 7.88 43.64
C GLN A 404 36.92 6.51 44.08
N ASP A 405 38.16 6.49 44.56
CA ASP A 405 38.72 5.36 45.28
C ASP A 405 38.00 5.13 46.62
N ALA A 406 38.18 3.95 47.21
CA ALA A 406 37.53 3.58 48.47
C ALA A 406 37.91 4.50 49.66
N ASN A 407 39.05 5.20 49.56
CA ASN A 407 39.58 6.07 50.61
C ASN A 407 39.24 7.56 50.40
N GLY A 408 38.66 7.95 49.26
CA GLY A 408 38.29 9.33 48.92
C GLY A 408 39.46 10.25 48.60
N GLY A 409 40.64 9.71 48.32
CA GLY A 409 41.85 10.46 47.96
C GLY A 409 42.00 10.72 46.46
N ASN A 410 41.26 9.99 45.62
CA ASN A 410 41.35 10.08 44.17
C ASN A 410 39.96 10.08 43.51
N GLY A 411 39.41 11.28 43.28
CA GLY A 411 38.10 11.48 42.64
C GLY A 411 38.22 11.83 41.15
N GLU A 412 37.32 11.32 40.33
CA GLU A 412 37.21 11.64 38.90
C GLU A 412 35.76 11.51 38.39
N GLY A 413 35.56 11.68 37.08
CA GLY A 413 34.26 11.43 36.45
C GLY A 413 33.16 12.41 36.88
N TYR A 414 33.51 13.67 37.13
CA TYR A 414 32.56 14.71 37.51
C TYR A 414 31.58 15.01 36.37
N VAL A 415 30.31 14.67 36.57
CA VAL A 415 29.23 15.00 35.64
C VAL A 415 28.19 15.84 36.35
N SER A 416 27.87 16.99 35.78
CA SER A 416 26.79 17.85 36.25
C SER A 416 25.44 17.30 35.83
N ALA A 417 24.48 17.32 36.75
CA ALA A 417 23.10 16.94 36.50
C ALA A 417 22.15 18.06 36.97
N ALA A 418 20.93 18.07 36.44
CA ALA A 418 19.93 19.06 36.79
C ALA A 418 19.06 18.57 37.96
N THR A 419 18.47 19.52 38.69
CA THR A 419 17.34 19.25 39.60
C THR A 419 16.15 20.11 39.20
N ALA A 420 14.94 19.61 39.45
CA ALA A 420 13.70 20.34 39.26
C ALA A 420 12.90 20.41 40.57
N VAL A 421 12.20 21.54 40.77
CA VAL A 421 11.38 21.77 41.96
C VAL A 421 10.11 20.93 41.87
N ASP A 422 9.93 20.00 42.80
CA ASP A 422 8.75 19.15 42.99
C ASP A 422 8.30 18.36 41.75
N GLN A 423 9.21 18.19 40.78
CA GLN A 423 9.00 17.43 39.56
C GLN A 423 10.13 16.40 39.41
N TRP A 424 9.75 15.14 39.18
CA TRP A 424 10.70 14.11 38.79
C TRP A 424 11.23 14.40 37.38
N ILE A 425 12.55 14.49 37.24
CA ILE A 425 13.24 14.62 35.95
C ILE A 425 14.27 13.51 35.79
N PRO A 426 14.48 12.99 34.58
CA PRO A 426 15.57 12.06 34.31
C PRO A 426 16.90 12.81 34.31
N ILE A 427 17.92 12.17 34.87
CA ILE A 427 19.32 12.57 34.72
C ILE A 427 20.10 11.44 34.10
N GLU A 428 20.99 11.76 33.17
CA GLU A 428 21.94 10.83 32.57
C GLU A 428 23.30 11.50 32.48
N GLY A 429 24.35 10.70 32.55
CA GLY A 429 25.72 11.18 32.39
C GLY A 429 26.70 10.05 32.16
N GLU A 430 27.83 10.37 31.55
CA GLU A 430 28.87 9.39 31.24
C GLU A 430 30.27 9.97 31.45
N PHE A 431 31.23 9.08 31.69
CA PHE A 431 32.63 9.42 31.77
C PHE A 431 33.50 8.22 31.40
N VAL A 432 34.73 8.49 30.98
CA VAL A 432 35.76 7.45 30.81
C VAL A 432 36.54 7.35 32.10
N CYS A 433 36.65 6.14 32.67
CA CYS A 433 37.47 5.89 33.86
C CYS A 433 38.97 6.07 33.49
N LYS A 434 39.67 6.97 34.17
CA LYS A 434 41.08 7.28 33.89
C LYS A 434 42.04 6.73 34.95
N ASN A 435 41.54 6.50 36.16
CA ASN A 435 42.36 6.13 37.30
C ASN A 435 42.11 4.69 37.75
N GLU A 436 43.17 4.04 38.22
CA GLU A 436 43.05 2.73 38.86
C GLU A 436 42.44 2.86 40.27
N GLY A 437 41.81 1.79 40.74
CA GLY A 437 41.33 1.69 42.13
C GLY A 437 40.03 2.43 42.44
N ILE A 438 39.36 3.00 41.44
CA ILE A 438 38.04 3.62 41.60
C ILE A 438 37.02 2.54 41.98
N ALA A 439 36.36 2.70 43.12
CA ALA A 439 35.49 1.67 43.71
C ALA A 439 34.21 2.25 44.34
N ARG A 440 33.93 3.54 44.11
CA ARG A 440 32.80 4.22 44.76
C ARG A 440 32.21 5.29 43.87
N LEU A 441 30.88 5.34 43.84
CA LEU A 441 30.08 6.46 43.33
C LEU A 441 29.81 7.46 44.46
N CYS A 442 29.80 8.75 44.16
CA CYS A 442 29.31 9.81 45.05
C CYS A 442 28.40 10.79 44.30
N ILE A 443 27.30 11.17 44.95
CA ILE A 443 26.37 12.20 44.52
C ILE A 443 26.54 13.40 45.46
N ASN A 444 26.74 14.57 44.88
CA ASN A 444 27.08 15.82 45.56
C ASN A 444 25.89 16.78 45.55
N TYR A 445 25.55 17.31 46.71
CA TYR A 445 24.36 18.13 46.89
C TYR A 445 24.62 19.42 47.67
N GLY A 446 25.83 19.57 48.21
CA GLY A 446 26.13 20.52 49.28
C GLY A 446 25.93 21.99 48.91
N LYS A 447 25.84 22.32 47.62
CA LYS A 447 25.77 23.70 47.15
C LYS A 447 24.52 24.45 47.62
N VAL A 448 23.36 23.79 47.66
CA VAL A 448 22.08 24.40 48.00
C VAL A 448 21.36 23.54 49.04
N ALA A 449 20.96 24.14 50.15
CA ALA A 449 20.14 23.53 51.18
C ALA A 449 18.77 23.15 50.62
N GLY A 450 18.27 21.97 50.95
CA GLY A 450 17.02 21.47 50.42
C GLY A 450 16.88 19.96 50.57
N THR A 451 15.73 19.44 50.15
CA THR A 451 15.46 18.01 50.12
C THR A 451 15.53 17.51 48.69
N TYR A 452 16.21 16.39 48.49
CA TYR A 452 16.43 15.74 47.21
C TYR A 452 15.91 14.31 47.29
N TYR A 453 15.19 13.89 46.27
CA TYR A 453 14.61 12.57 46.11
C TYR A 453 15.27 11.93 44.89
N ILE A 454 15.74 10.71 45.06
CA ILE A 454 16.43 9.96 44.00
C ILE A 454 15.85 8.56 43.93
N ASP A 455 15.56 8.13 42.71
CA ASP A 455 14.97 6.82 42.44
C ASP A 455 15.47 6.22 41.12
N ASN A 456 15.27 4.92 40.95
CA ASN A 456 15.67 4.13 39.78
C ASN A 456 17.12 4.38 39.36
N PHE A 457 18.01 4.46 40.36
CA PHE A 457 19.42 4.75 40.14
C PHE A 457 20.13 3.55 39.51
N LYS A 458 20.76 3.77 38.36
CA LYS A 458 21.56 2.78 37.63
C LYS A 458 22.96 3.36 37.37
N PHE A 459 23.98 2.52 37.49
CA PHE A 459 25.37 2.86 37.18
C PHE A 459 26.09 1.65 36.60
N GLY A 460 26.88 1.82 35.54
CA GLY A 460 27.47 0.68 34.86
C GLY A 460 28.39 0.98 33.69
N GLU A 461 29.06 -0.05 33.17
CA GLU A 461 29.81 0.05 31.91
C GLU A 461 28.82 0.29 30.77
N LYS A 462 29.06 1.33 29.95
CA LYS A 462 28.21 1.67 28.80
C LYS A 462 28.27 0.58 27.75
N LYS A 463 27.11 0.09 27.29
CA LYS A 463 27.00 -0.78 26.10
C LYS A 463 27.05 0.10 24.86
N GLU A 464 27.87 -0.24 23.87
CA GLU A 464 27.83 0.45 22.57
C GLU A 464 26.50 0.16 21.89
N THR A 465 25.66 1.17 21.77
CA THR A 465 24.38 1.12 21.06
C THR A 465 24.44 2.04 19.83
N ALA A 466 23.88 1.57 18.72
CA ALA A 466 23.63 2.40 17.55
C ALA A 466 22.58 3.47 17.89
N THR A 467 22.99 4.74 17.92
CA THR A 467 22.17 5.97 17.87
C THR A 467 20.90 6.01 18.73
N ALA A 468 21.00 6.62 19.92
CA ALA A 468 19.87 6.93 20.79
C ALA A 468 19.00 8.09 20.25
N GLN A 469 17.68 7.86 20.16
CA GLN A 469 16.67 8.92 20.06
C GLN A 469 16.21 9.33 21.47
N THR A 470 16.00 10.62 21.66
CA THR A 470 15.67 11.24 22.95
C THR A 470 14.23 10.96 23.36
N LEU A 471 14.03 10.34 24.53
CA LEU A 471 12.76 10.18 25.22
C LEU A 471 12.43 11.45 26.03
N ARG A 472 11.18 11.94 25.95
CA ARG A 472 10.61 12.90 26.89
C ARG A 472 9.43 12.25 27.59
N ALA A 473 9.48 12.27 28.93
CA ALA A 473 8.40 11.80 29.78
C ALA A 473 7.20 12.75 29.75
N SER A 474 6.02 12.18 29.56
CA SER A 474 4.75 12.75 30.01
C SER A 474 4.15 11.76 31.00
N THR A 475 3.32 12.24 31.93
CA THR A 475 2.66 11.42 32.94
C THR A 475 1.26 11.12 32.46
N ARG A 476 0.94 9.86 32.15
CA ARG A 476 -0.38 9.23 32.25
C ARG A 476 -0.25 7.71 32.10
N ALA A 477 -1.27 6.98 32.51
CA ALA A 477 -1.32 5.52 32.47
C ALA A 477 -0.83 4.99 31.11
N GLY A 478 0.03 3.97 31.16
CA GLY A 478 0.71 3.43 29.98
C GLY A 478 -0.24 3.12 28.83
N GLY A 479 0.19 3.47 27.64
CA GLY A 479 -0.57 3.24 26.42
C GLY A 479 -0.04 4.19 25.35
N ILE A 480 0.26 3.67 24.18
CA ILE A 480 0.66 4.41 22.98
C ILE A 480 -0.04 5.78 22.87
N SER A 481 0.73 6.82 22.63
CA SER A 481 0.21 8.11 22.14
C SER A 481 0.70 8.37 20.71
N TYR A 482 0.15 9.38 20.06
CA TYR A 482 0.45 9.70 18.67
C TYR A 482 0.86 11.15 18.53
N LYS A 483 2.03 11.36 17.94
CA LYS A 483 2.45 12.68 17.49
C LYS A 483 1.95 12.91 16.06
N LEU A 484 0.95 13.77 15.96
CA LEU A 484 0.29 14.11 14.70
C LEU A 484 1.26 14.81 13.75
N LYS A 485 1.22 14.41 12.47
CA LYS A 485 1.88 15.13 11.38
C LYS A 485 1.04 16.35 11.01
N THR A 486 1.70 17.47 10.81
CA THR A 486 1.07 18.68 10.26
C THR A 486 0.56 18.44 8.83
N PRO A 487 -0.45 19.19 8.36
CA PRO A 487 -0.90 19.13 6.96
C PRO A 487 0.25 19.30 5.96
N GLU A 488 1.22 20.18 6.27
CA GLU A 488 2.39 20.45 5.45
C GLU A 488 3.34 19.24 5.37
N GLU A 489 3.57 18.54 6.49
CA GLU A 489 4.39 17.31 6.52
C GLU A 489 3.73 16.18 5.71
N LYS A 490 2.40 16.01 5.84
CA LYS A 490 1.64 15.02 5.07
C LYS A 490 1.71 15.32 3.58
N LYS A 491 1.47 16.58 3.21
CA LYS A 491 1.57 17.05 1.82
C LYS A 491 2.97 16.84 1.25
N ALA A 492 4.02 17.18 2.00
CA ALA A 492 5.40 17.00 1.58
C ALA A 492 5.75 15.51 1.38
N ALA A 493 5.33 14.64 2.29
CA ALA A 493 5.55 13.19 2.18
C ALA A 493 4.86 12.60 0.94
N LEU A 494 3.61 13.00 0.69
CA LEU A 494 2.86 12.56 -0.49
C LEU A 494 3.45 13.12 -1.79
N LEU A 495 3.85 14.39 -1.84
CA LEU A 495 4.53 14.96 -3.01
C LEU A 495 5.86 14.26 -3.30
N GLY A 496 6.62 13.89 -2.26
CA GLY A 496 7.85 13.11 -2.42
C GLY A 496 7.60 11.72 -2.97
N ALA A 497 6.55 11.03 -2.49
CA ALA A 497 6.15 9.73 -3.00
C ALA A 497 5.65 9.79 -4.45
N MET A 498 4.86 10.81 -4.80
CA MET A 498 4.41 11.06 -6.17
C MET A 498 5.60 11.28 -7.12
N GLU A 499 6.57 12.11 -6.71
CA GLU A 499 7.76 12.36 -7.52
C GLU A 499 8.60 11.07 -7.69
N ALA A 500 8.81 10.32 -6.62
CA ALA A 500 9.56 9.07 -6.66
C ALA A 500 8.90 8.02 -7.58
N TRP A 501 7.57 7.91 -7.52
CA TRP A 501 6.77 7.05 -8.39
C TRP A 501 6.92 7.43 -9.87
N ILE A 502 6.60 8.68 -10.21
CA ILE A 502 6.64 9.18 -11.59
C ILE A 502 8.05 9.10 -12.16
N LYS A 503 9.07 9.50 -11.38
CA LYS A 503 10.48 9.37 -11.75
C LYS A 503 10.86 7.91 -12.00
N GLY A 504 10.51 7.03 -11.07
CA GLY A 504 10.85 5.62 -11.14
C GLY A 504 10.26 4.94 -12.37
N MET A 505 9.00 5.25 -12.70
CA MET A 505 8.40 4.79 -13.96
C MET A 505 9.13 5.38 -15.17
N LEU A 506 9.27 6.71 -15.28
CA LEU A 506 9.82 7.32 -16.50
C LEU A 506 11.30 7.01 -16.76
N GLN A 507 12.07 6.69 -15.72
CA GLN A 507 13.51 6.41 -15.82
C GLN A 507 13.85 4.92 -15.79
N HIS A 508 12.86 4.03 -15.65
CA HIS A 508 13.09 2.59 -15.72
C HIS A 508 13.48 2.15 -17.13
N GLN A 509 14.32 1.12 -17.24
CA GLN A 509 14.80 0.62 -18.53
C GLN A 509 13.63 0.05 -19.35
N GLY A 510 13.56 0.40 -20.64
CA GLY A 510 12.48 -0.01 -21.54
C GLY A 510 11.35 1.03 -21.63
N MET A 511 11.28 1.99 -20.71
CA MET A 511 10.25 3.04 -20.71
C MET A 511 10.48 4.10 -21.79
N GLU A 512 11.66 4.13 -22.42
CA GLU A 512 11.91 4.93 -23.62
C GLU A 512 11.00 4.56 -24.81
N ARG A 513 10.39 3.36 -24.77
CA ARG A 513 9.39 2.89 -25.72
C ARG A 513 8.02 3.54 -25.54
N VAL A 514 7.78 4.18 -24.39
CA VAL A 514 6.52 4.84 -24.08
C VAL A 514 6.61 6.30 -24.53
N LYS A 515 5.83 6.67 -25.54
CA LYS A 515 5.85 8.03 -26.14
C LYS A 515 4.67 8.90 -25.74
N GLU A 516 3.66 8.29 -25.13
CA GLU A 516 2.44 8.97 -24.71
C GLU A 516 2.03 8.40 -23.35
N TRP A 517 1.66 9.27 -22.40
CA TRP A 517 1.24 8.89 -21.04
C TRP A 517 -0.05 9.59 -20.64
N ASP A 518 -0.98 8.83 -20.08
CA ASP A 518 -1.98 9.37 -19.18
C ASP A 518 -1.31 9.72 -17.85
N VAL A 519 -1.16 11.01 -17.58
CA VAL A 519 -0.61 11.47 -16.30
C VAL A 519 -1.68 11.35 -15.22
N ILE A 520 -2.90 11.74 -15.55
CA ILE A 520 -4.04 11.72 -14.63
C ILE A 520 -5.22 11.07 -15.34
N ASN A 521 -5.71 9.98 -14.76
CA ASN A 521 -6.88 9.26 -15.22
C ASN A 521 -8.09 9.63 -14.36
N GLU A 522 -9.20 9.95 -15.01
CA GLU A 522 -10.53 10.20 -14.46
C GLU A 522 -10.57 11.23 -13.32
N PRO A 523 -10.01 12.44 -13.48
CA PRO A 523 -10.03 13.44 -12.41
C PRO A 523 -11.41 14.03 -12.14
N ILE A 524 -12.41 13.80 -13.00
CA ILE A 524 -13.76 14.36 -12.86
C ILE A 524 -14.77 13.25 -12.48
N ALA A 525 -15.57 13.52 -11.45
CA ALA A 525 -16.68 12.66 -11.05
C ALA A 525 -17.90 12.84 -11.99
N ASP A 526 -18.82 11.87 -12.02
CA ASP A 526 -20.00 11.95 -12.90
C ASP A 526 -20.98 13.08 -12.50
N ASN A 527 -20.85 13.62 -11.30
CA ASN A 527 -21.52 14.84 -10.85
C ASN A 527 -20.77 16.14 -11.27
N ASN A 528 -19.75 16.02 -12.12
CA ASN A 528 -18.88 17.08 -12.65
C ASN A 528 -17.94 17.75 -11.64
N GLN A 529 -17.82 17.22 -10.42
CA GLN A 529 -16.87 17.72 -9.43
C GLN A 529 -15.48 17.10 -9.62
N TRP A 530 -14.44 17.83 -9.21
CA TRP A 530 -13.07 17.30 -9.22
C TRP A 530 -12.93 16.26 -8.11
N ARG A 531 -12.33 15.11 -8.43
CA ARG A 531 -12.19 14.01 -7.48
C ARG A 531 -11.21 14.35 -6.35
N GLY A 532 -11.61 14.05 -5.12
CA GLY A 532 -10.79 14.24 -3.92
C GLY A 532 -10.60 15.68 -3.45
N ILE A 533 -11.38 16.64 -3.98
CA ILE A 533 -11.24 18.08 -3.65
C ILE A 533 -12.56 18.61 -3.07
N ASP A 534 -12.49 19.60 -2.17
CA ASP A 534 -13.65 20.31 -1.60
C ASP A 534 -14.72 19.39 -0.96
N GLY A 535 -14.29 18.31 -0.31
CA GLY A 535 -15.20 17.38 0.36
C GLY A 535 -15.85 16.35 -0.56
N ASN A 536 -15.36 16.20 -1.79
CA ASN A 536 -15.70 15.08 -2.67
C ASN A 536 -14.85 13.86 -2.29
N PHE A 537 -15.21 13.23 -1.16
CA PHE A 537 -14.55 12.03 -0.62
C PHE A 537 -14.94 10.83 -1.50
N MET A 538 -13.96 10.34 -2.23
CA MET A 538 -14.15 9.39 -3.33
C MET A 538 -14.29 7.96 -2.82
N SER A 539 -15.52 7.44 -2.81
CA SER A 539 -15.80 6.00 -2.70
C SER A 539 -16.31 5.49 -4.05
N ASN A 540 -15.86 4.29 -4.45
CA ASN A 540 -16.37 3.56 -5.61
C ASN A 540 -17.41 2.50 -5.23
N GLY A 541 -18.00 2.57 -4.01
CA GLY A 541 -18.98 1.60 -3.53
C GLY A 541 -20.22 2.21 -2.86
N ASP A 542 -21.30 1.42 -2.83
CA ASP A 542 -22.59 1.73 -2.15
C ASP A 542 -22.51 1.69 -0.61
N ASP A 543 -21.31 1.47 -0.04
CA ASP A 543 -21.07 1.48 1.40
C ASP A 543 -21.14 2.92 1.97
N ALA A 544 -21.32 3.02 3.29
CA ALA A 544 -21.54 4.28 4.00
C ALA A 544 -20.63 5.43 3.49
N PRO A 545 -21.15 6.66 3.30
CA PRO A 545 -20.42 7.73 2.66
C PRO A 545 -19.15 8.07 3.43
N ASP A 546 -18.03 8.13 2.71
CA ASP A 546 -16.75 8.57 3.26
C ASP A 546 -16.92 9.94 3.95
N THR A 547 -16.22 10.12 5.06
CA THR A 547 -16.18 11.40 5.77
C THR A 547 -14.74 11.88 5.94
N ALA A 548 -14.56 13.08 6.48
CA ALA A 548 -13.22 13.61 6.74
C ALA A 548 -12.46 12.68 7.70
N PRO A 549 -11.17 12.39 7.42
CA PRO A 549 -10.30 11.75 8.39
C PRO A 549 -10.31 12.47 9.73
N VAL A 550 -10.31 11.70 10.81
CA VAL A 550 -10.20 12.17 12.18
C VAL A 550 -8.90 11.63 12.75
N GLU A 551 -8.17 12.47 13.46
CA GLU A 551 -6.97 12.07 14.18
C GLU A 551 -6.83 12.80 15.50
N ASP A 552 -6.31 12.10 16.50
CA ASP A 552 -5.99 12.65 17.81
C ASP A 552 -4.78 11.93 18.43
N GLU A 553 -4.23 12.52 19.49
CA GLU A 553 -3.01 12.02 20.16
C GLU A 553 -3.22 10.69 20.91
N GLU A 554 -4.47 10.23 21.08
CA GLU A 554 -4.83 9.01 21.82
C GLU A 554 -5.11 7.84 20.87
N ASN A 555 -5.80 8.09 19.76
CA ASN A 555 -6.35 7.10 18.85
C ASN A 555 -5.63 7.06 17.49
N GLY A 556 -4.76 8.03 17.20
CA GLY A 556 -4.03 8.11 15.95
C GLY A 556 -4.93 8.49 14.78
N LEU A 557 -4.62 8.02 13.57
CA LEU A 557 -5.35 8.38 12.35
C LEU A 557 -6.44 7.37 12.00
N ASN A 558 -7.68 7.82 12.01
CA ASN A 558 -8.81 7.14 11.38
C ASN A 558 -9.20 7.89 10.11
N LEU A 559 -9.15 7.21 8.97
CA LEU A 559 -9.48 7.84 7.69
C LEU A 559 -10.99 8.05 7.50
N ASN A 560 -11.85 7.27 8.17
CA ASN A 560 -13.30 7.25 7.93
C ASN A 560 -13.69 7.04 6.46
N TRP A 561 -12.92 6.16 5.83
CA TRP A 561 -12.82 5.96 4.38
C TRP A 561 -13.02 4.45 4.11
N ALA A 562 -13.90 4.09 3.17
CA ALA A 562 -14.22 2.72 2.73
C ALA A 562 -13.08 2.00 1.96
N ASN A 563 -13.13 1.86 0.63
CA ASN A 563 -12.03 1.34 -0.20
C ASN A 563 -11.68 2.31 -1.36
N ASP A 564 -10.43 2.23 -1.86
CA ASP A 564 -9.92 2.97 -3.04
C ASP A 564 -9.94 4.51 -2.99
N HIS A 565 -9.44 5.09 -1.90
CA HIS A 565 -9.46 6.56 -1.72
C HIS A 565 -8.36 7.31 -2.45
N PHE A 566 -8.65 8.57 -2.77
CA PHE A 566 -7.75 9.47 -3.49
C PHE A 566 -6.94 10.41 -2.57
N TYR A 567 -5.80 9.91 -2.09
CA TYR A 567 -4.91 10.62 -1.15
C TYR A 567 -4.34 11.88 -1.77
N TRP A 568 -3.95 11.82 -3.06
CA TRP A 568 -3.36 12.93 -3.78
C TRP A 568 -4.33 14.12 -3.83
N GLY A 569 -5.57 13.90 -4.25
CA GLY A 569 -6.60 14.93 -4.24
C GLY A 569 -6.83 15.50 -2.85
N TYR A 570 -7.03 14.63 -1.86
CA TYR A 570 -7.48 15.05 -0.53
C TYR A 570 -6.43 15.85 0.25
N TYR A 571 -5.21 15.32 0.36
CA TYR A 571 -4.18 15.92 1.23
C TYR A 571 -3.35 17.00 0.52
N ILE A 572 -3.27 16.98 -0.81
CA ILE A 572 -2.50 17.99 -1.57
C ILE A 572 -3.43 19.10 -2.11
N GLY A 573 -4.70 18.78 -2.39
CA GLY A 573 -5.64 19.67 -3.08
C GLY A 573 -5.31 19.80 -4.56
N LYS A 574 -5.91 20.77 -5.25
CA LYS A 574 -5.77 20.97 -6.72
C LYS A 574 -4.31 20.99 -7.23
N GLU A 575 -3.36 21.38 -6.38
CA GLU A 575 -1.93 21.37 -6.70
C GLU A 575 -1.40 19.98 -7.10
N TYR A 576 -2.03 18.88 -6.67
CA TYR A 576 -1.62 17.53 -7.08
C TYR A 576 -1.53 17.40 -8.61
N ALA A 577 -2.47 18.04 -9.32
CA ALA A 577 -2.55 17.96 -10.77
C ALA A 577 -1.37 18.68 -11.44
N VAL A 578 -1.03 19.86 -10.94
CA VAL A 578 0.11 20.66 -11.39
C VAL A 578 1.41 19.89 -11.12
N LYS A 579 1.55 19.32 -9.92
CA LYS A 579 2.76 18.59 -9.52
C LYS A 579 2.96 17.29 -10.31
N ALA A 580 1.90 16.57 -10.61
CA ALA A 580 1.98 15.37 -11.46
C ALA A 580 2.55 15.70 -12.85
N PHE A 581 2.04 16.76 -13.49
CA PHE A 581 2.56 17.22 -14.78
C PHE A 581 3.98 17.81 -14.67
N GLU A 582 4.29 18.56 -13.61
CA GLU A 582 5.65 19.06 -13.35
C GLU A 582 6.66 17.91 -13.28
N TYR A 583 6.37 16.87 -12.50
CA TYR A 583 7.24 15.72 -12.35
C TYR A 583 7.32 14.90 -13.65
N ALA A 584 6.20 14.68 -14.32
CA ALA A 584 6.19 13.96 -15.59
C ALA A 584 7.04 14.70 -16.65
N ARG A 585 6.90 16.02 -16.78
CA ARG A 585 7.75 16.83 -17.67
C ARG A 585 9.21 16.84 -17.29
N LYS A 586 9.51 16.86 -15.98
CA LYS A 586 10.87 16.86 -15.47
C LYS A 586 11.64 15.58 -15.80
N TYR A 587 10.96 14.43 -15.84
CA TYR A 587 11.61 13.12 -15.99
C TYR A 587 11.38 12.44 -17.34
N ALA A 588 10.34 12.81 -18.08
CA ALA A 588 10.09 12.27 -19.42
C ALA A 588 11.06 12.85 -20.45
N ALA A 589 11.29 12.10 -21.53
CA ALA A 589 11.99 12.63 -22.70
C ALA A 589 11.16 13.76 -23.35
N ALA A 590 11.83 14.72 -23.99
CA ALA A 590 11.21 15.94 -24.49
C ALA A 590 10.12 15.72 -25.57
N ASP A 591 10.16 14.57 -26.25
CA ASP A 591 9.19 14.18 -27.28
C ASP A 591 7.95 13.47 -26.72
N VAL A 592 7.96 13.09 -25.43
CA VAL A 592 6.84 12.38 -24.79
C VAL A 592 5.62 13.30 -24.62
N LYS A 593 4.45 12.77 -24.98
CA LYS A 593 3.17 13.47 -24.87
C LYS A 593 2.42 13.09 -23.59
N LEU A 594 1.88 14.08 -22.90
CA LEU A 594 1.20 13.90 -21.61
C LEU A 594 -0.27 14.31 -21.69
N TYR A 595 -1.13 13.40 -21.25
CA TYR A 595 -2.59 13.49 -21.38
C TYR A 595 -3.28 13.54 -20.02
N VAL A 596 -4.47 14.13 -20.02
CA VAL A 596 -5.51 13.86 -19.01
C VAL A 596 -6.58 13.02 -19.70
N ASN A 597 -6.98 11.91 -19.10
CA ASN A 597 -7.94 10.95 -19.66
C ASN A 597 -9.20 10.86 -18.78
N ASP A 598 -10.39 10.71 -19.37
CA ASP A 598 -11.66 10.52 -18.62
C ASP A 598 -12.72 9.79 -19.47
N TYR A 599 -13.83 9.41 -18.85
CA TYR A 599 -14.97 8.68 -19.45
C TYR A 599 -16.28 9.47 -19.42
N ASN A 600 -17.30 8.95 -20.13
CA ASN A 600 -18.62 9.57 -20.31
C ASN A 600 -18.59 10.94 -21.01
N LEU A 601 -17.51 11.32 -21.66
CA LEU A 601 -17.36 12.64 -22.27
C LEU A 601 -18.26 12.80 -23.50
N GLU A 602 -18.52 11.69 -24.19
CA GLU A 602 -19.42 11.60 -25.34
C GLU A 602 -20.90 11.78 -24.96
N THR A 603 -21.28 11.41 -23.74
CA THR A 603 -22.67 11.49 -23.25
C THR A 603 -22.91 12.61 -22.24
N ASN A 604 -21.87 13.17 -21.62
CA ASN A 604 -21.95 14.23 -20.61
C ASN A 604 -21.08 15.45 -20.98
N PRO A 605 -21.65 16.41 -21.75
CA PRO A 605 -20.94 17.64 -22.12
C PRO A 605 -20.52 18.52 -20.93
N SER A 606 -21.21 18.42 -19.79
CA SER A 606 -20.83 19.18 -18.58
C SER A 606 -19.58 18.60 -17.94
N LYS A 607 -19.42 17.28 -17.96
CA LYS A 607 -18.19 16.60 -17.51
C LYS A 607 -17.01 16.94 -18.42
N LEU A 608 -17.21 16.96 -19.74
CA LEU A 608 -16.20 17.41 -20.70
C LEU A 608 -15.77 18.86 -20.44
N ALA A 609 -16.72 19.76 -20.18
CA ALA A 609 -16.39 21.14 -19.82
C ALA A 609 -15.55 21.22 -18.52
N ALA A 610 -15.93 20.45 -17.49
CA ALA A 610 -15.17 20.39 -16.24
C ALA A 610 -13.76 19.80 -16.41
N LEU A 611 -13.58 18.83 -17.32
CA LEU A 611 -12.27 18.28 -17.69
C LEU A 611 -11.41 19.33 -18.40
N ILE A 612 -11.99 20.12 -19.30
CA ILE A 612 -11.29 21.23 -19.95
C ILE A 612 -10.89 22.30 -18.92
N ASP A 613 -11.74 22.60 -17.95
CA ASP A 613 -11.39 23.51 -16.84
C ASP A 613 -10.24 22.95 -15.98
N PHE A 614 -10.20 21.64 -15.76
CA PHE A 614 -9.10 20.95 -15.08
C PHE A 614 -7.78 21.06 -15.86
N VAL A 615 -7.83 20.85 -17.17
CA VAL A 615 -6.68 21.05 -18.07
C VAL A 615 -6.21 22.50 -18.03
N ASN A 616 -7.10 23.47 -18.18
CA ASN A 616 -6.76 24.89 -18.14
C ASN A 616 -6.11 25.28 -16.82
N TYR A 617 -6.59 24.76 -15.68
CA TYR A 617 -5.97 25.01 -14.39
C TYR A 617 -4.52 24.53 -14.31
N ILE A 618 -4.20 23.36 -14.88
CA ILE A 618 -2.82 22.86 -14.94
C ILE A 618 -1.94 23.84 -15.73
N GLU A 619 -2.45 24.35 -16.85
CA GLU A 619 -1.72 25.26 -17.73
C GLU A 619 -1.56 26.67 -17.16
N ASP A 620 -2.61 27.21 -16.55
CA ASP A 620 -2.60 28.49 -15.83
C ASP A 620 -1.60 28.50 -14.66
N ASN A 621 -1.22 27.30 -14.17
CA ASN A 621 -0.21 27.11 -13.13
C ASN A 621 1.15 26.65 -13.67
N GLY A 622 1.42 26.89 -14.96
CA GLY A 622 2.76 26.84 -15.54
C GLY A 622 3.20 25.48 -16.08
N GLN A 623 2.29 24.51 -16.15
CA GLN A 623 2.55 23.22 -16.81
C GLN A 623 1.91 23.16 -18.20
N THR A 624 2.12 22.07 -18.93
CA THR A 624 1.55 21.90 -20.27
C THR A 624 0.92 20.53 -20.37
N VAL A 625 -0.35 20.50 -20.77
CA VAL A 625 -1.07 19.29 -21.16
C VAL A 625 -1.02 19.21 -22.68
N ASP A 626 -0.47 18.12 -23.24
CA ASP A 626 -0.38 17.97 -24.70
C ASP A 626 -1.70 17.51 -25.29
N GLY A 627 -2.45 16.69 -24.56
CA GLY A 627 -3.64 16.02 -25.08
C GLY A 627 -4.73 15.73 -24.07
N ILE A 628 -5.93 15.49 -24.59
CA ILE A 628 -7.11 15.07 -23.83
C ILE A 628 -7.53 13.70 -24.37
N GLY A 629 -7.59 12.72 -23.47
CA GLY A 629 -8.09 11.38 -23.73
C GLY A 629 -9.58 11.26 -23.41
N THR A 630 -10.30 10.49 -24.25
CA THR A 630 -11.65 10.02 -23.96
C THR A 630 -11.64 8.50 -24.01
N GLN A 631 -12.10 7.85 -22.94
CA GLN A 631 -12.13 6.38 -22.85
C GLN A 631 -13.01 5.78 -23.96
N MET A 632 -14.21 6.35 -24.16
CA MET A 632 -15.16 5.91 -25.19
C MET A 632 -15.75 4.51 -24.93
N HIS A 633 -16.07 4.22 -23.67
CA HIS A 633 -16.92 3.08 -23.32
C HIS A 633 -18.37 3.37 -23.71
N VAL A 634 -18.86 2.75 -24.80
CA VAL A 634 -20.19 3.07 -25.35
C VAL A 634 -21.09 1.86 -25.46
N THR A 635 -22.40 2.09 -25.33
CA THR A 635 -23.42 1.06 -25.57
C THR A 635 -23.97 1.20 -26.98
N ALA A 636 -23.92 0.13 -27.77
CA ALA A 636 -24.27 0.16 -29.19
C ALA A 636 -25.71 0.66 -29.46
N SER A 637 -26.63 0.40 -28.54
CA SER A 637 -28.06 0.72 -28.69
C SER A 637 -28.44 2.15 -28.33
N SER A 638 -27.55 2.93 -27.70
CA SER A 638 -27.88 4.26 -27.19
C SER A 638 -26.99 5.39 -27.70
N ILE A 639 -25.77 5.10 -28.15
CA ILE A 639 -24.85 6.13 -28.63
C ILE A 639 -25.24 6.66 -30.01
N THR A 640 -25.20 7.99 -30.21
CA THR A 640 -25.51 8.61 -31.51
C THR A 640 -24.32 9.35 -32.12
N ARG A 641 -24.37 9.54 -33.45
CA ARG A 641 -23.37 10.30 -34.19
C ARG A 641 -23.27 11.75 -33.70
N GLU A 642 -24.39 12.37 -33.35
CA GLU A 642 -24.45 13.75 -32.90
C GLU A 642 -23.70 13.95 -31.58
N GLN A 643 -23.82 12.99 -30.65
CA GLN A 643 -23.11 13.00 -29.37
C GLN A 643 -21.59 12.92 -29.57
N ILE A 644 -21.14 11.94 -30.37
CA ILE A 644 -19.73 11.73 -30.70
C ILE A 644 -19.14 12.94 -31.44
N ASP A 645 -19.85 13.46 -32.46
CA ASP A 645 -19.46 14.64 -33.21
C ASP A 645 -19.31 15.87 -32.29
N ALA A 646 -20.25 16.09 -31.37
CA ALA A 646 -20.23 17.22 -30.47
C ALA A 646 -19.04 17.16 -29.50
N MET A 647 -18.75 15.98 -28.94
CA MET A 647 -17.61 15.75 -28.08
C MET A 647 -16.29 15.99 -28.83
N PHE A 648 -16.08 15.37 -30.00
CA PHE A 648 -14.84 15.56 -30.76
C PHE A 648 -14.63 17.00 -31.21
N LYS A 649 -15.68 17.71 -31.66
CA LYS A 649 -15.58 19.14 -31.99
C LYS A 649 -15.15 19.97 -30.78
N THR A 650 -15.69 19.65 -29.60
CA THR A 650 -15.38 20.36 -28.36
C THR A 650 -13.93 20.09 -27.92
N MET A 651 -13.48 18.84 -27.96
CA MET A 651 -12.10 18.48 -27.67
C MET A 651 -11.13 19.13 -28.67
N ALA A 652 -11.43 19.06 -29.97
CA ALA A 652 -10.60 19.64 -31.02
C ALA A 652 -10.45 21.17 -30.88
N ALA A 653 -11.51 21.87 -30.44
CA ALA A 653 -11.49 23.32 -30.23
C ALA A 653 -10.48 23.78 -29.16
N THR A 654 -10.01 22.88 -28.28
CA THR A 654 -8.96 23.19 -27.30
C THR A 654 -7.56 23.35 -27.94
N GLY A 655 -7.38 22.89 -29.18
CA GLY A 655 -6.07 22.85 -29.84
C GLY A 655 -5.13 21.73 -29.35
N LYS A 656 -5.58 20.88 -28.42
CA LYS A 656 -4.82 19.75 -27.87
C LYS A 656 -4.88 18.52 -28.78
N LEU A 657 -3.95 17.58 -28.59
CA LEU A 657 -4.09 16.24 -29.15
C LEU A 657 -5.36 15.59 -28.58
N VAL A 658 -6.13 14.92 -29.43
CA VAL A 658 -7.34 14.20 -29.04
C VAL A 658 -7.06 12.72 -29.21
N ARG A 659 -7.30 11.92 -28.18
CA ARG A 659 -7.08 10.47 -28.21
C ARG A 659 -8.32 9.72 -27.74
N VAL A 660 -8.69 8.67 -28.46
CA VAL A 660 -9.60 7.66 -27.92
C VAL A 660 -8.76 6.57 -27.25
N THR A 661 -8.93 6.38 -25.95
CA THR A 661 -7.96 5.64 -25.12
C THR A 661 -8.40 4.21 -24.81
N GLU A 662 -9.70 3.92 -24.78
CA GLU A 662 -10.24 2.66 -24.25
C GLU A 662 -11.55 2.25 -24.97
N LEU A 663 -11.60 2.32 -26.30
CA LEU A 663 -12.83 2.07 -27.06
C LEU A 663 -13.28 0.61 -26.94
N ASP A 664 -14.47 0.43 -26.38
CA ASP A 664 -15.26 -0.79 -26.44
C ASP A 664 -16.73 -0.46 -26.73
N VAL A 665 -17.45 -1.39 -27.36
CA VAL A 665 -18.84 -1.18 -27.80
C VAL A 665 -19.73 -2.29 -27.23
N ALA A 666 -20.28 -2.04 -26.05
CA ALA A 666 -21.12 -2.97 -25.30
C ALA A 666 -22.43 -3.30 -26.03
N LEU A 667 -22.82 -4.57 -25.97
CA LEU A 667 -24.07 -5.11 -26.51
C LEU A 667 -25.06 -5.49 -25.41
N GLY A 668 -24.59 -5.59 -24.16
CA GLY A 668 -25.35 -6.06 -23.01
C GLY A 668 -25.62 -7.57 -23.02
N THR A 669 -24.86 -8.35 -23.81
CA THR A 669 -25.06 -9.81 -23.93
C THR A 669 -23.83 -10.52 -24.49
N SER A 670 -23.51 -11.69 -23.95
CA SER A 670 -22.45 -12.57 -24.47
C SER A 670 -22.88 -13.41 -25.67
N SER A 671 -24.15 -13.34 -26.08
CA SER A 671 -24.71 -14.10 -27.21
C SER A 671 -25.52 -13.18 -28.14
N PRO A 672 -24.85 -12.23 -28.81
CA PRO A 672 -25.53 -11.23 -29.63
C PRO A 672 -26.16 -11.82 -30.89
N SER A 673 -27.28 -11.24 -31.32
CA SER A 673 -27.89 -11.54 -32.61
C SER A 673 -27.07 -10.96 -33.78
N ALA A 674 -27.33 -11.43 -35.01
CA ALA A 674 -26.70 -10.85 -36.21
C ALA A 674 -26.99 -9.35 -36.38
N GLU A 675 -28.18 -8.88 -35.96
CA GLU A 675 -28.56 -7.47 -35.99
C GLU A 675 -27.77 -6.65 -34.95
N GLN A 676 -27.56 -7.20 -33.75
CA GLN A 676 -26.74 -6.58 -32.72
C GLN A 676 -25.28 -6.47 -33.18
N LEU A 677 -24.73 -7.53 -33.78
CA LEU A 677 -23.38 -7.52 -34.34
C LEU A 677 -23.22 -6.51 -35.49
N ALA A 678 -24.24 -6.36 -36.35
CA ALA A 678 -24.25 -5.34 -37.40
C ALA A 678 -24.32 -3.92 -36.81
N THR A 679 -25.12 -3.73 -35.75
CA THR A 679 -25.21 -2.45 -35.03
C THR A 679 -23.87 -2.08 -34.39
N GLN A 680 -23.21 -3.04 -33.73
CA GLN A 680 -21.87 -2.85 -33.17
C GLN A 680 -20.87 -2.43 -34.24
N ALA A 681 -20.86 -3.11 -35.40
CA ALA A 681 -19.99 -2.75 -36.51
C ALA A 681 -20.22 -1.33 -37.02
N ASN A 682 -21.49 -0.93 -37.16
CA ASN A 682 -21.84 0.43 -37.57
C ASN A 682 -21.38 1.48 -36.55
N VAL A 683 -21.45 1.19 -35.24
CA VAL A 683 -20.97 2.10 -34.19
C VAL A 683 -19.46 2.25 -34.23
N TYR A 684 -18.69 1.15 -34.36
CA TYR A 684 -17.24 1.22 -34.56
C TYR A 684 -16.89 2.08 -35.78
N GLN A 685 -17.50 1.81 -36.94
CA GLN A 685 -17.29 2.58 -38.17
C GLN A 685 -17.60 4.07 -37.95
N MET A 686 -18.75 4.36 -37.35
CA MET A 686 -19.23 5.72 -37.07
C MET A 686 -18.24 6.52 -36.22
N ILE A 687 -17.63 5.90 -35.20
CA ILE A 687 -16.67 6.56 -34.31
C ILE A 687 -15.38 6.91 -35.06
N PHE A 688 -14.83 5.99 -35.84
CA PHE A 688 -13.64 6.25 -36.66
C PHE A 688 -13.89 7.36 -37.69
N GLU A 689 -15.02 7.32 -38.39
CA GLU A 689 -15.40 8.36 -39.33
C GLU A 689 -15.62 9.72 -38.65
N SER A 690 -16.27 9.74 -37.48
CA SER A 690 -16.49 10.97 -36.72
C SER A 690 -15.17 11.57 -36.24
N TYR A 691 -14.26 10.76 -35.72
CA TYR A 691 -12.95 11.20 -35.27
C TYR A 691 -12.19 11.88 -36.42
N LYS A 692 -12.09 11.22 -37.58
CA LYS A 692 -11.42 11.77 -38.77
C LYS A 692 -12.08 13.04 -39.31
N ALA A 693 -13.42 13.13 -39.23
CA ALA A 693 -14.16 14.27 -39.75
C ALA A 693 -14.09 15.51 -38.85
N ASN A 694 -14.00 15.31 -37.52
CA ASN A 694 -14.19 16.38 -36.54
C ASN A 694 -12.91 16.77 -35.78
N VAL A 695 -11.90 15.91 -35.74
CA VAL A 695 -10.58 16.21 -35.17
C VAL A 695 -9.62 16.54 -36.30
N PRO A 696 -8.95 17.71 -36.31
CA PRO A 696 -7.93 18.02 -37.30
C PRO A 696 -6.80 17.00 -37.31
N GLU A 697 -6.27 16.67 -38.49
CA GLU A 697 -5.26 15.61 -38.67
C GLU A 697 -4.03 15.78 -37.74
N SER A 698 -3.57 17.02 -37.52
CA SER A 698 -2.45 17.31 -36.61
C SER A 698 -2.77 17.11 -35.11
N GLN A 699 -4.06 16.96 -34.76
CA GLN A 699 -4.55 16.68 -33.42
C GLN A 699 -4.95 15.21 -33.25
N GLN A 700 -4.94 14.40 -34.32
CA GLN A 700 -5.35 13.00 -34.27
C GLN A 700 -4.25 12.12 -33.67
N SER A 701 -4.25 11.94 -32.34
CA SER A 701 -3.26 11.11 -31.63
C SER A 701 -3.43 9.62 -31.92
N GLY A 702 -4.66 9.12 -32.00
CA GLY A 702 -4.93 7.70 -32.14
C GLY A 702 -6.20 7.21 -31.46
N ILE A 703 -6.53 5.95 -31.73
CA ILE A 703 -7.65 5.20 -31.16
C ILE A 703 -7.13 3.86 -30.63
N THR A 704 -7.35 3.57 -29.35
CA THR A 704 -7.09 2.27 -28.75
C THR A 704 -8.39 1.50 -28.57
N ILE A 705 -8.43 0.26 -29.04
CA ILE A 705 -9.51 -0.70 -28.75
C ILE A 705 -9.24 -1.33 -27.38
N TRP A 706 -10.22 -1.42 -26.50
CA TRP A 706 -10.00 -1.92 -25.14
C TRP A 706 -10.34 -3.41 -25.04
N THR A 707 -9.29 -4.22 -24.88
CA THR A 707 -9.27 -5.70 -24.94
C THR A 707 -9.44 -6.27 -26.35
N LEU A 708 -8.90 -7.48 -26.58
CA LEU A 708 -8.76 -8.07 -27.91
C LEU A 708 -10.04 -8.77 -28.33
N SER A 709 -10.57 -9.63 -27.45
CA SER A 709 -11.59 -10.62 -27.81
C SER A 709 -12.71 -10.70 -26.80
N ASP A 710 -13.82 -11.31 -27.16
CA ASP A 710 -14.95 -11.58 -26.24
C ASP A 710 -14.66 -12.75 -25.28
N ASN A 711 -13.39 -13.18 -25.15
CA ASN A 711 -13.03 -14.22 -24.20
C ASN A 711 -13.29 -13.74 -22.76
N ALA A 712 -14.00 -14.55 -21.96
CA ALA A 712 -14.38 -14.19 -20.60
C ALA A 712 -13.18 -13.84 -19.70
N ALA A 713 -11.99 -14.36 -19.98
CA ALA A 713 -10.77 -14.02 -19.23
C ALA A 713 -10.34 -12.55 -19.41
N GLU A 714 -10.76 -11.88 -20.49
CA GLU A 714 -10.54 -10.44 -20.69
C GLU A 714 -11.58 -9.57 -19.98
N HIS A 715 -12.73 -10.15 -19.60
CA HIS A 715 -13.91 -9.44 -19.08
C HIS A 715 -14.26 -9.85 -17.63
N GLU A 716 -13.28 -10.28 -16.84
CA GLU A 716 -13.49 -10.68 -15.44
C GLU A 716 -13.93 -9.49 -14.57
N TYR A 717 -13.32 -8.33 -14.77
CA TYR A 717 -13.51 -7.14 -13.94
C TYR A 717 -14.32 -6.02 -14.62
N TRP A 718 -14.44 -6.07 -15.95
CA TRP A 718 -15.09 -5.05 -16.77
C TRP A 718 -15.97 -5.75 -17.82
N LEU A 719 -17.21 -5.28 -18.01
CA LEU A 719 -18.20 -5.83 -18.96
C LEU A 719 -18.41 -7.36 -18.89
N SER A 720 -18.43 -7.91 -17.68
CA SER A 720 -18.66 -9.35 -17.46
C SER A 720 -19.98 -9.82 -18.08
N GLY A 721 -19.89 -10.82 -18.96
CA GLY A 721 -21.05 -11.37 -19.66
C GLY A 721 -21.50 -10.58 -20.91
N ASP A 722 -20.64 -9.74 -21.47
CA ASP A 722 -20.87 -9.01 -22.73
C ASP A 722 -19.97 -9.53 -23.88
N ALA A 723 -20.13 -8.97 -25.08
CA ALA A 723 -19.36 -9.27 -26.30
C ALA A 723 -18.92 -7.99 -27.04
N PRO A 724 -18.08 -7.12 -26.42
CA PRO A 724 -17.86 -5.77 -26.91
C PRO A 724 -16.77 -5.62 -28.01
N ASN A 725 -15.99 -6.67 -28.28
CA ASN A 725 -14.71 -6.55 -28.98
C ASN A 725 -14.75 -6.90 -30.47
N LEU A 726 -13.60 -6.81 -31.15
CA LEU A 726 -13.46 -7.06 -32.59
C LEU A 726 -13.36 -8.54 -32.94
N PHE A 727 -12.91 -9.36 -31.98
CA PHE A 727 -12.74 -10.80 -32.12
C PHE A 727 -13.67 -11.52 -31.15
N ASP A 728 -14.17 -12.69 -31.54
CA ASP A 728 -14.95 -13.56 -30.64
C ASP A 728 -14.03 -14.31 -29.66
N ALA A 729 -14.61 -15.09 -28.75
CA ALA A 729 -13.85 -15.82 -27.72
C ALA A 729 -12.84 -16.86 -28.27
N ASN A 730 -12.93 -17.24 -29.56
CA ASN A 730 -12.00 -18.13 -30.25
C ASN A 730 -11.02 -17.36 -31.16
N TYR A 731 -10.99 -16.04 -31.02
CA TYR A 731 -10.20 -15.11 -31.83
C TYR A 731 -10.60 -15.04 -33.31
N GLU A 732 -11.82 -15.44 -33.65
CA GLU A 732 -12.35 -15.23 -35.01
C GLU A 732 -12.86 -13.79 -35.15
N ARG A 733 -12.66 -13.20 -36.33
CA ARG A 733 -13.07 -11.81 -36.60
C ARG A 733 -14.60 -11.68 -36.60
N LYS A 734 -15.12 -10.68 -35.88
CA LYS A 734 -16.54 -10.32 -35.84
C LYS A 734 -16.90 -9.30 -36.91
N HIS A 735 -18.20 -8.99 -37.05
CA HIS A 735 -18.69 -7.86 -37.84
C HIS A 735 -18.02 -6.54 -37.43
N ALA A 736 -17.72 -6.36 -36.13
CA ALA A 736 -17.00 -5.20 -35.61
C ALA A 736 -15.63 -4.98 -36.28
N TYR A 737 -14.93 -6.05 -36.65
CA TYR A 737 -13.65 -5.97 -37.39
C TYR A 737 -13.82 -5.26 -38.74
N LYS A 738 -14.88 -5.61 -39.48
CA LYS A 738 -15.28 -4.92 -40.71
C LYS A 738 -15.54 -3.44 -40.45
N GLY A 739 -16.33 -3.13 -39.42
CA GLY A 739 -16.67 -1.75 -39.04
C GLY A 739 -15.44 -0.88 -38.79
N VAL A 740 -14.46 -1.40 -38.05
CA VAL A 740 -13.18 -0.70 -37.82
C VAL A 740 -12.40 -0.48 -39.12
N CYS A 741 -12.22 -1.52 -39.94
CA CYS A 741 -11.45 -1.42 -41.17
C CYS A 741 -12.09 -0.44 -42.17
N ASP A 742 -13.41 -0.51 -42.33
CA ASP A 742 -14.16 0.38 -43.22
C ASP A 742 -14.16 1.81 -42.70
N GLY A 743 -14.26 2.02 -41.38
CA GLY A 743 -14.16 3.34 -40.75
C GLY A 743 -12.79 3.99 -40.94
N ILE A 744 -11.71 3.19 -40.87
CA ILE A 744 -10.35 3.63 -41.20
C ILE A 744 -10.27 4.07 -42.66
N ALA A 745 -10.81 3.27 -43.59
CA ALA A 745 -10.78 3.56 -45.02
C ALA A 745 -11.75 4.66 -45.47
N GLY A 746 -12.83 4.90 -44.72
CA GLY A 746 -13.95 5.77 -45.12
C GLY A 746 -14.80 5.19 -46.26
N LYS A 747 -14.74 3.87 -46.48
CA LYS A 747 -15.53 3.14 -47.49
C LYS A 747 -15.70 1.68 -47.09
N ASP A 748 -16.71 0.99 -47.64
CA ASP A 748 -16.84 -0.46 -47.53
C ASP A 748 -15.74 -1.16 -48.36
N ILE A 749 -14.70 -1.67 -47.71
CA ILE A 749 -13.59 -2.37 -48.38
C ILE A 749 -14.09 -3.68 -49.01
N SER A 750 -15.05 -4.35 -48.37
CA SER A 750 -15.56 -5.64 -48.85
C SER A 750 -16.39 -5.56 -50.13
N ALA A 751 -16.73 -4.36 -50.58
CA ALA A 751 -17.34 -4.13 -51.89
C ALA A 751 -16.38 -4.46 -53.04
N ASP A 752 -15.07 -4.42 -52.79
CA ASP A 752 -14.02 -4.71 -53.78
C ASP A 752 -13.65 -6.22 -53.80
N PHE A 753 -14.18 -7.04 -52.88
CA PHE A 753 -13.92 -8.49 -52.83
C PHE A 753 -14.73 -9.25 -53.89
N SER A 754 -14.09 -10.25 -54.50
CA SER A 754 -14.69 -11.07 -55.56
C SER A 754 -15.04 -12.47 -55.05
N GLY A 755 -15.92 -13.16 -55.78
CA GLY A 755 -16.26 -14.55 -55.47
C GLY A 755 -15.06 -15.51 -55.54
N ASP A 756 -13.96 -15.14 -56.21
CA ASP A 756 -12.73 -15.95 -56.26
C ASP A 756 -11.97 -15.96 -54.92
N ASP A 757 -12.21 -14.97 -54.06
CA ASP A 757 -11.52 -14.82 -52.79
C ASP A 757 -12.09 -15.75 -51.68
N TRP A 758 -13.07 -16.61 -52.01
CA TRP A 758 -13.72 -17.51 -51.05
C TRP A 758 -12.74 -18.46 -50.35
N LYS A 759 -11.66 -18.86 -51.03
CA LYS A 759 -10.67 -19.81 -50.50
C LYS A 759 -9.92 -19.27 -49.29
N ASN A 760 -9.70 -17.96 -49.25
CA ASN A 760 -9.00 -17.31 -48.15
C ASN A 760 -9.76 -17.47 -46.81
N ALA A 761 -11.07 -17.74 -46.86
CA ALA A 761 -11.90 -18.01 -45.69
C ALA A 761 -11.85 -19.48 -45.20
N TYR A 762 -11.26 -20.40 -45.98
CA TYR A 762 -11.28 -21.85 -45.71
C TYR A 762 -9.91 -22.54 -45.81
N GLU A 763 -8.91 -21.91 -46.41
CA GLU A 763 -7.53 -22.38 -46.40
C GLU A 763 -6.83 -21.83 -45.15
N THR A 764 -6.78 -22.62 -44.07
CA THR A 764 -5.78 -22.41 -43.02
C THR A 764 -4.40 -22.63 -43.65
N GLU A 765 -3.48 -21.67 -43.54
CA GLU A 765 -2.09 -21.82 -44.00
C GLU A 765 -1.57 -23.21 -43.57
N GLY A 766 -1.38 -24.08 -44.55
CA GLY A 766 -0.98 -25.45 -44.30
C GLY A 766 0.41 -25.47 -43.69
N GLU A 767 0.61 -26.38 -42.73
CA GLU A 767 1.93 -26.82 -42.31
C GLU A 767 2.82 -27.04 -43.55
N GLU A 768 3.88 -26.24 -43.69
CA GLU A 768 4.98 -26.58 -44.59
C GLU A 768 5.53 -27.93 -44.12
N THR A 769 5.16 -28.98 -44.85
CA THR A 769 5.86 -30.26 -44.76
C THR A 769 7.26 -30.05 -45.34
N PRO A 770 8.34 -30.33 -44.59
CA PRO A 770 9.69 -30.17 -45.12
C PRO A 770 9.87 -31.06 -46.35
N ALA A 771 10.31 -30.47 -47.46
CA ALA A 771 10.64 -31.21 -48.68
C ALA A 771 11.78 -32.22 -48.40
N GLU A 772 11.62 -33.43 -48.95
CA GLU A 772 12.56 -34.58 -48.89
C GLU A 772 13.99 -34.27 -49.34
#